data_AF-A0A813DSZ9-F1
#
_entry.id   AF-A0A813DSZ9-F1
#
_cell.length_a   1.000
_cell.length_b   1.000
_cell.length_c   1.000
_cell.angle_alpha   90.00
_cell.angle_beta   90.00
_cell.angle_gamma   90.00
#
_symmetry.space_group_name_H-M   'P 1'
#
loop_
_entity.id
_entity.type
_entity.pdbx_description
1 polymer ?
#
loop_
_entity_poly.entity_id
_entity_poly.type
_entity_poly.pdbx_seq_one_letter_code
_entity_poly.pdbx_strand_id
1 'polypeptide(L)'
;MEEVFLPVVGKDQIGEWFPLTKMQEDDSVQKHFSQVLGKPVWEAEDFQAYFEGHFATWEYNFEEQLVRLRPKHEQLAKQLRSVPKANEVVAAVAKAEEEQLKQLPLGALARALSSLAGSGALKDKEDDAEMSGGDMTSAQIRLLAALRHAGDQETGDLAAMELLASAEQVLSLGGDNPDDTVLVQRSAAARILATKALEAGLALERGLEDAGFTLAEILRLLHLPGAAGRDASLSQAVVKLLDAGTLAQQMEVLRVAISRGSTNTASAAGTAILKTLTAGFSPGSFTAASDASVDAVKEVLQVGVRLPAAAALLRRFASSARASNLADALLVLAQRAGPGQADDLRAAADSLGSKGAFSELSQPVLLQLALASSKNEALDPVVAPVATSVASRLTEWPGGDVVKLLLAMARRRALLSGEAREALRQGAEAALKPRLGKLSPDDLAGLVLAALAHGWAALREAAVEHLLSELPDFPAKPLLLVTPTILQAGALQTEKVLGAWPQVLARGDAAFAAAQAALTLPANDALAADDKEDSSSGEWLSADQLMKLAQAGQASAASGSTGAASWQPLFEAVGKVLERRVAELSANGRAQLSAQLKAGWGLGACSKTSFLRTTLAMGMIGGSGVSSSGAVRPETESISRRKKKKQELKKKQARR
;
A
#
# COMPACT_ATOMS: atom_id res chain seq x y z
N MET A 1 -44.31 -5.81 -48.01
CA MET A 1 -43.04 -5.74 -48.76
C MET A 1 -41.94 -6.57 -48.11
N GLU A 2 -41.71 -6.50 -46.80
CA GLU A 2 -40.72 -7.39 -46.13
C GLU A 2 -40.96 -8.89 -46.37
N GLU A 3 -42.22 -9.34 -46.36
CA GLU A 3 -42.59 -10.74 -46.66
C GLU A 3 -42.16 -11.20 -48.06
N VAL A 4 -41.90 -10.26 -48.97
CA VAL A 4 -41.53 -10.52 -50.37
C VAL A 4 -40.01 -10.51 -50.52
N PHE A 5 -39.30 -9.62 -49.83
CA PHE A 5 -37.84 -9.49 -49.95
C PHE A 5 -37.06 -10.45 -49.07
N LEU A 6 -37.60 -10.84 -47.91
CA LEU A 6 -36.93 -11.79 -47.00
C LEU A 6 -36.67 -13.17 -47.64
N PRO A 7 -37.61 -13.77 -48.40
CA PRO A 7 -37.34 -15.03 -49.10
C PRO A 7 -36.22 -14.94 -50.15
N VAL A 8 -36.05 -13.78 -50.78
CA VAL A 8 -35.11 -13.58 -51.90
C VAL A 8 -33.67 -13.55 -51.40
N VAL A 9 -33.41 -12.84 -50.30
CA VAL A 9 -32.08 -12.84 -49.66
C VAL A 9 -31.79 -14.21 -49.04
N GLY A 10 -32.83 -14.90 -48.56
CA GLY A 10 -32.69 -16.19 -47.91
C GLY A 10 -32.18 -16.06 -46.47
N LYS A 11 -32.51 -17.04 -45.63
CA LYS A 11 -32.14 -17.03 -44.21
C LYS A 11 -30.64 -17.22 -43.97
N ASP A 12 -29.93 -17.81 -44.92
CA ASP A 12 -28.52 -18.15 -44.79
C ASP A 12 -27.60 -16.98 -45.22
N GLN A 13 -28.13 -15.95 -45.89
CA GLN A 13 -27.37 -14.78 -46.35
C GLN A 13 -27.63 -13.53 -45.49
N ILE A 14 -28.13 -13.70 -44.25
CA ILE A 14 -28.34 -12.56 -43.33
C ILE A 14 -26.99 -11.91 -43.04
N GLY A 15 -26.91 -10.61 -43.29
CA GLY A 15 -25.66 -9.84 -43.15
C GLY A 15 -24.73 -9.90 -44.35
N GLU A 16 -25.11 -10.54 -45.46
CA GLU A 16 -24.39 -10.49 -46.75
C GLU A 16 -24.98 -9.44 -47.68
N TRP A 17 -24.14 -8.80 -48.48
CA TRP A 17 -24.58 -7.84 -49.49
C TRP A 17 -25.16 -8.55 -50.72
N PHE A 18 -26.39 -8.19 -51.08
CA PHE A 18 -27.15 -8.77 -52.18
C PHE A 18 -27.36 -7.75 -53.31
N PRO A 19 -27.04 -8.07 -54.57
CA PRO A 19 -27.24 -7.15 -55.69
C PRO A 19 -28.72 -6.81 -55.92
N LEU A 20 -29.02 -5.51 -56.01
CA LEU A 20 -30.39 -5.04 -56.20
C LEU A 20 -31.00 -5.55 -57.53
N THR A 21 -30.19 -5.62 -58.59
CA THR A 21 -30.61 -6.16 -59.90
C THR A 21 -31.11 -7.60 -59.80
N LYS A 22 -30.41 -8.45 -59.03
CA LYS A 22 -30.86 -9.83 -58.77
C LYS A 22 -32.17 -9.88 -57.99
N MET A 23 -32.41 -8.90 -57.11
CA MET A 23 -33.66 -8.82 -56.35
C MET A 23 -34.83 -8.40 -57.25
N GLN A 24 -34.58 -7.51 -58.20
CA GLN A 24 -35.56 -7.09 -59.21
C GLN A 24 -35.91 -8.22 -60.20
N GLU A 25 -34.92 -9.06 -60.52
CA GLU A 25 -35.08 -10.21 -61.41
C GLU A 25 -35.76 -11.41 -60.73
N ASP A 26 -35.90 -11.43 -59.40
CA ASP A 26 -36.50 -12.56 -58.70
C ASP A 26 -38.00 -12.72 -59.02
N ASP A 27 -38.38 -13.92 -59.47
CA ASP A 27 -39.76 -14.28 -59.86
C ASP A 27 -40.80 -13.95 -58.77
N SER A 28 -40.43 -14.07 -57.49
CA SER A 28 -41.33 -13.82 -56.37
C SER A 28 -41.62 -12.33 -56.22
N VAL A 29 -40.59 -11.50 -56.40
CA VAL A 29 -40.72 -10.04 -56.42
C VAL A 29 -41.55 -9.61 -57.63
N GLN A 30 -41.24 -10.10 -58.82
CA GLN A 30 -41.98 -9.77 -60.05
C GLN A 30 -43.47 -10.17 -59.96
N LYS A 31 -43.77 -11.37 -59.43
CA LYS A 31 -45.14 -11.82 -59.20
C LYS A 31 -45.88 -10.95 -58.19
N HIS A 32 -45.23 -10.54 -57.10
CA HIS A 32 -45.87 -9.67 -56.11
C HIS A 32 -46.27 -8.32 -56.70
N PHE A 33 -45.36 -7.66 -57.42
CA PHE A 33 -45.64 -6.37 -58.05
C PHE A 33 -46.74 -6.45 -59.13
N SER A 34 -46.65 -7.45 -60.01
CA SER A 34 -47.61 -7.61 -61.09
C SER A 34 -49.00 -8.08 -60.62
N GLN A 35 -49.06 -9.03 -59.68
CA GLN A 35 -50.32 -9.65 -59.26
C GLN A 35 -50.99 -8.95 -58.08
N VAL A 36 -50.22 -8.48 -57.09
CA VAL A 36 -50.78 -7.87 -55.87
C VAL A 36 -50.92 -6.36 -56.02
N LEU A 37 -49.90 -5.69 -56.58
CA LEU A 37 -49.90 -4.23 -56.72
C LEU A 37 -50.42 -3.76 -58.08
N GLY A 38 -50.52 -4.64 -59.08
CA GLY A 38 -50.96 -4.31 -60.44
C GLY A 38 -50.03 -3.30 -61.13
N LYS A 39 -48.75 -3.24 -60.73
CA LYS A 39 -47.77 -2.24 -61.16
C LYS A 39 -46.51 -2.93 -61.72
N PRO A 40 -45.74 -2.26 -62.59
CA PRO A 40 -44.40 -2.74 -62.94
C PRO A 40 -43.52 -2.83 -61.69
N VAL A 41 -42.47 -3.66 -61.77
CA VAL A 41 -41.44 -3.71 -60.74
C VAL A 41 -40.85 -2.31 -60.56
N TRP A 42 -40.64 -1.92 -59.31
CA TRP A 42 -40.02 -0.65 -58.94
C TRP A 42 -38.69 -0.41 -59.68
N GLU A 43 -38.45 0.84 -60.08
CA GLU A 43 -37.14 1.23 -60.59
C GLU A 43 -36.11 1.28 -59.45
N ALA A 44 -34.83 1.37 -59.78
CA ALA A 44 -33.76 1.40 -58.78
C ALA A 44 -33.95 2.52 -57.74
N GLU A 45 -34.47 3.69 -58.17
CA GLU A 45 -34.77 4.84 -57.31
C GLU A 45 -35.88 4.54 -56.29
N ASP A 46 -36.94 3.84 -56.70
CA ASP A 46 -38.04 3.45 -55.81
C ASP A 46 -37.57 2.44 -54.75
N PHE A 47 -36.73 1.47 -55.15
CA PHE A 47 -36.11 0.52 -54.22
C PHE A 47 -35.17 1.22 -53.24
N GLN A 48 -34.36 2.17 -53.71
CA GLN A 48 -33.53 3.00 -52.84
C GLN A 48 -34.40 3.72 -51.81
N ALA A 49 -35.44 4.45 -52.23
CA ALA A 49 -36.34 5.16 -51.33
C ALA A 49 -37.00 4.22 -50.32
N TYR A 50 -37.37 3.00 -50.74
CA TYR A 50 -37.87 1.97 -49.84
C TYR A 50 -36.83 1.55 -48.79
N PHE A 51 -35.61 1.18 -49.20
CA PHE A 51 -34.60 0.69 -48.26
C PHE A 51 -34.06 1.79 -47.34
N GLU A 52 -33.97 3.03 -47.83
CA GLU A 52 -33.68 4.20 -47.01
C GLU A 52 -34.80 4.44 -45.99
N GLY A 53 -36.07 4.28 -46.38
CA GLY A 53 -37.21 4.35 -45.45
C GLY A 53 -37.26 3.22 -44.41
N HIS A 54 -36.64 2.07 -44.72
CA HIS A 54 -36.59 0.88 -43.85
C HIS A 54 -35.17 0.62 -43.31
N PHE A 55 -34.41 1.69 -43.07
CA PHE A 55 -33.01 1.61 -42.63
C PHE A 55 -32.79 0.83 -41.32
N ALA A 56 -33.84 0.61 -40.53
CA ALA A 56 -33.79 -0.14 -39.29
C ALA A 56 -33.51 -1.63 -39.56
N THR A 57 -34.16 -2.19 -40.58
CA THR A 57 -34.06 -3.60 -40.97
C THR A 57 -33.02 -3.79 -42.08
N TRP A 58 -32.93 -2.84 -43.01
CA TRP A 58 -32.12 -2.94 -44.21
C TRP A 58 -30.95 -1.95 -44.20
N GLU A 59 -29.92 -2.30 -44.95
CA GLU A 59 -28.82 -1.41 -45.30
C GLU A 59 -28.66 -1.39 -46.81
N TYR A 60 -28.51 -0.19 -47.36
CA TYR A 60 -28.42 0.03 -48.80
C TYR A 60 -27.12 0.76 -49.11
N ASN A 61 -26.31 0.19 -50.00
CA ASN A 61 -25.12 0.80 -50.57
C ASN A 61 -25.50 1.38 -51.94
N PHE A 62 -25.63 2.71 -52.00
CA PHE A 62 -26.02 3.43 -53.20
C PHE A 62 -25.01 3.26 -54.35
N GLU A 63 -23.70 3.28 -54.05
CA GLU A 63 -22.65 3.26 -55.08
C GLU A 63 -22.62 1.93 -55.83
N GLU A 64 -22.80 0.83 -55.12
CA GLU A 64 -22.74 -0.52 -55.67
C GLU A 64 -24.13 -1.12 -55.97
N GLN A 65 -25.20 -0.39 -55.65
CA GLN A 65 -26.58 -0.86 -55.68
C GLN A 65 -26.75 -2.23 -54.99
N LEU A 66 -26.15 -2.36 -53.81
CA LEU A 66 -26.27 -3.55 -52.98
C LEU A 66 -27.21 -3.29 -51.82
N VAL A 67 -27.99 -4.30 -51.45
CA VAL A 67 -28.84 -4.27 -50.27
C VAL A 67 -28.45 -5.42 -49.35
N ARG A 68 -28.41 -5.15 -48.04
CA ARG A 68 -28.05 -6.13 -47.01
C ARG A 68 -29.11 -6.13 -45.93
N LEU A 69 -29.62 -7.32 -45.61
CA LEU A 69 -30.50 -7.49 -44.47
C LEU A 69 -29.63 -7.44 -43.21
N ARG A 70 -29.85 -6.47 -42.32
CA ARG A 70 -29.06 -6.34 -41.09
C ARG A 70 -29.33 -7.54 -40.18
N PRO A 71 -28.29 -8.16 -39.59
CA PRO A 71 -28.50 -9.17 -38.57
C PRO A 71 -29.18 -8.56 -37.34
N LYS A 72 -29.90 -9.38 -36.56
CA LYS A 72 -30.71 -8.91 -35.43
C LYS A 72 -29.92 -8.08 -34.41
N HIS A 73 -28.66 -8.42 -34.15
CA HIS A 73 -27.81 -7.64 -33.22
C HIS A 73 -27.47 -6.25 -33.78
N GLU A 74 -27.27 -6.09 -35.10
CA GLU A 74 -27.08 -4.78 -35.72
C GLU A 74 -28.36 -3.93 -35.69
N GLN A 75 -29.52 -4.55 -35.93
CA GLN A 75 -30.82 -3.88 -35.80
C GLN A 75 -31.03 -3.35 -34.38
N LEU A 76 -30.76 -4.20 -33.37
CA LEU A 76 -30.81 -3.83 -31.96
C LEU A 76 -29.80 -2.74 -31.62
N ALA A 77 -28.56 -2.82 -32.13
CA ALA A 77 -27.55 -1.80 -31.93
C ALA A 77 -28.00 -0.45 -32.48
N LYS A 78 -28.62 -0.44 -33.67
CA LYS A 78 -29.17 0.78 -34.29
C LYS A 78 -30.32 1.34 -33.47
N GLN A 79 -31.25 0.49 -33.02
CA GLN A 79 -32.35 0.88 -32.15
C GLN A 79 -31.83 1.51 -30.85
N LEU A 80 -30.86 0.88 -30.17
CA LEU A 80 -30.26 1.39 -28.94
C LEU A 80 -29.48 2.69 -29.15
N ARG A 81 -28.95 2.94 -30.36
CA ARG A 81 -28.30 4.22 -30.71
C ARG A 81 -29.30 5.32 -30.99
N SER A 82 -30.44 5.00 -31.60
CA SER A 82 -31.47 5.99 -31.98
C SER A 82 -32.39 6.37 -30.82
N VAL A 83 -32.47 5.52 -29.80
CA VAL A 83 -33.37 5.69 -28.65
C VAL A 83 -32.72 6.57 -27.57
N PRO A 84 -33.29 7.75 -27.25
CA PRO A 84 -32.77 8.59 -26.18
C PRO A 84 -33.36 8.22 -24.80
N LYS A 85 -34.54 7.60 -24.75
CA LYS A 85 -35.30 7.38 -23.51
C LYS A 85 -34.95 6.03 -22.88
N ALA A 86 -34.66 6.04 -21.58
CA ALA A 86 -34.39 4.84 -20.79
C ALA A 86 -35.49 3.77 -20.94
N ASN A 87 -36.75 4.19 -21.03
CA ASN A 87 -37.88 3.26 -21.12
C ASN A 87 -37.87 2.41 -22.39
N GLU A 88 -37.51 3.02 -23.51
CA GLU A 88 -37.39 2.35 -24.80
C GLU A 88 -36.16 1.42 -24.82
N VAL A 89 -35.06 1.79 -24.13
CA VAL A 89 -33.90 0.92 -23.92
C VAL A 89 -34.29 -0.33 -23.13
N VAL A 90 -35.03 -0.19 -22.02
CA VAL A 90 -35.52 -1.31 -21.21
C VAL A 90 -36.37 -2.25 -22.07
N ALA A 91 -37.32 -1.71 -22.83
CA ALA A 91 -38.19 -2.51 -23.70
C ALA A 91 -37.41 -3.23 -24.82
N ALA A 92 -36.40 -2.59 -25.41
CA ALA A 92 -35.56 -3.19 -26.44
C ALA A 92 -34.70 -4.33 -25.85
N VAL A 93 -34.06 -4.10 -24.70
CA VAL A 93 -33.23 -5.12 -24.03
C VAL A 93 -34.07 -6.29 -23.52
N ALA A 94 -35.28 -6.04 -23.02
CA ALA A 94 -36.18 -7.10 -22.58
C ALA A 94 -36.52 -8.07 -23.72
N LYS A 95 -36.75 -7.56 -24.94
CA LYS A 95 -37.09 -8.34 -26.13
C LYS A 95 -35.90 -9.03 -26.80
N ALA A 96 -34.68 -8.55 -26.57
CA ALA A 96 -33.48 -9.09 -27.19
C ALA A 96 -33.14 -10.49 -26.66
N GLU A 97 -32.54 -11.34 -27.49
CA GLU A 97 -31.94 -12.60 -27.04
C GLU A 97 -30.53 -12.34 -26.43
N GLU A 98 -30.06 -13.22 -25.55
CA GLU A 98 -28.76 -13.04 -24.88
C GLU A 98 -27.58 -13.02 -25.87
N GLU A 99 -27.59 -13.90 -26.87
CA GLU A 99 -26.55 -13.94 -27.92
C GLU A 99 -26.53 -12.68 -28.78
N GLN A 100 -27.69 -12.06 -29.02
CA GLN A 100 -27.76 -10.78 -29.73
C GLN A 100 -27.11 -9.67 -28.90
N LEU A 101 -27.35 -9.66 -27.58
CA LEU A 101 -26.73 -8.69 -26.68
C LEU A 101 -25.21 -8.84 -26.62
N LYS A 102 -24.69 -10.08 -26.57
CA LYS A 102 -23.24 -10.36 -26.57
C LYS A 102 -22.53 -9.90 -27.85
N GLN A 103 -23.25 -9.86 -28.97
CA GLN A 103 -22.75 -9.41 -30.27
C GLN A 103 -22.90 -7.90 -30.48
N LEU A 104 -23.47 -7.15 -29.53
CA LEU A 104 -23.63 -5.71 -29.68
C LEU A 104 -22.27 -4.99 -29.71
N PRO A 105 -22.10 -3.99 -30.58
CA PRO A 105 -20.90 -3.17 -30.59
C PRO A 105 -20.81 -2.36 -29.30
N LEU A 106 -19.57 -2.19 -28.80
CA LEU A 106 -19.27 -1.46 -27.56
C LEU A 106 -19.99 -0.10 -27.50
N GLY A 107 -20.06 0.61 -28.62
CA GLY A 107 -20.69 1.92 -28.69
C GLY A 107 -22.19 1.94 -28.43
N ALA A 108 -22.91 0.92 -28.88
CA ALA A 108 -24.33 0.79 -28.59
C ALA A 108 -24.57 0.46 -27.11
N LEU A 109 -23.76 -0.43 -26.54
CA LEU A 109 -23.84 -0.80 -25.13
C LEU A 109 -23.55 0.39 -24.21
N ALA A 110 -22.49 1.14 -24.49
CA ALA A 110 -22.11 2.32 -23.72
C ALA A 110 -23.21 3.39 -23.72
N ARG A 111 -23.80 3.71 -24.89
CA ARG A 111 -24.91 4.67 -25.00
C ARG A 111 -26.18 4.19 -24.31
N ALA A 112 -26.52 2.90 -24.46
CA ALA A 112 -27.67 2.32 -23.77
C ALA A 112 -27.53 2.39 -22.25
N LEU A 113 -26.37 2.02 -21.70
CA LEU A 113 -26.07 2.12 -20.27
C LEU A 113 -26.09 3.58 -19.78
N SER A 114 -25.56 4.51 -20.57
CA SER A 114 -25.58 5.95 -20.31
C SER A 114 -27.01 6.50 -20.22
N SER A 115 -27.90 6.10 -21.15
CA SER A 115 -29.33 6.46 -21.12
C SER A 115 -30.02 5.92 -19.86
N LEU A 116 -29.72 4.68 -19.45
CA LEU A 116 -30.25 4.09 -18.22
C LEU A 116 -29.73 4.80 -16.96
N ALA A 117 -28.47 5.23 -16.94
CA ALA A 117 -27.87 5.95 -15.82
C ALA A 117 -28.50 7.33 -15.58
N GLY A 118 -28.84 8.05 -16.66
CA GLY A 118 -29.45 9.39 -16.57
C GLY A 118 -30.88 9.41 -16.02
N SER A 119 -31.60 8.29 -16.08
CA SER A 119 -33.01 8.22 -15.64
C SER A 119 -33.17 8.24 -14.11
N GLY A 120 -32.14 7.85 -13.35
CA GLY A 120 -32.20 7.77 -11.88
C GLY A 120 -32.46 9.11 -11.18
N ALA A 121 -32.16 10.24 -11.83
CA ALA A 121 -32.36 11.58 -11.30
C ALA A 121 -33.83 12.05 -11.34
N LEU A 122 -34.74 11.30 -11.96
CA LEU A 122 -36.15 11.70 -12.13
C LEU A 122 -37.11 11.12 -11.10
N LYS A 123 -36.60 10.44 -10.05
CA LYS A 123 -37.43 9.77 -9.01
C LYS A 123 -38.33 10.71 -8.19
N ASP A 124 -38.19 12.02 -8.31
CA ASP A 124 -38.99 12.98 -7.54
C ASP A 124 -40.33 13.39 -8.20
N LYS A 125 -40.72 12.74 -9.31
CA LYS A 125 -42.01 13.01 -9.99
C LYS A 125 -42.89 11.78 -9.96
N GLU A 126 -43.79 11.73 -8.99
CA GLU A 126 -44.64 10.57 -8.64
C GLU A 126 -45.75 10.21 -9.66
N ASP A 127 -45.96 11.00 -10.73
CA ASP A 127 -47.26 10.94 -11.44
C ASP A 127 -47.30 10.20 -12.80
N ASP A 128 -46.19 9.72 -13.36
CA ASP A 128 -46.21 9.12 -14.72
C ASP A 128 -45.65 7.68 -14.79
N ALA A 129 -46.58 6.72 -14.89
CA ALA A 129 -46.47 5.36 -15.43
C ALA A 129 -45.56 4.33 -14.72
N GLU A 130 -46.22 3.27 -14.23
CA GLU A 130 -45.74 2.06 -13.55
C GLU A 130 -44.79 1.16 -14.37
N MET A 131 -43.63 1.65 -14.84
CA MET A 131 -42.56 0.68 -15.11
C MET A 131 -41.92 0.25 -13.79
N SER A 132 -42.12 -1.02 -13.46
CA SER A 132 -41.54 -1.66 -12.29
C SER A 132 -40.02 -1.43 -12.29
N GLY A 133 -39.48 -0.91 -11.19
CA GLY A 133 -38.03 -0.74 -11.03
C GLY A 133 -37.23 -2.04 -11.28
N GLY A 134 -37.88 -3.20 -11.14
CA GLY A 134 -37.30 -4.51 -11.46
C GLY A 134 -36.91 -4.68 -12.93
N ASP A 135 -37.70 -4.14 -13.87
CA ASP A 135 -37.42 -4.28 -15.31
C ASP A 135 -36.19 -3.46 -15.72
N MET A 136 -36.04 -2.27 -15.12
CA MET A 136 -34.87 -1.43 -15.33
C MET A 136 -33.60 -2.08 -14.78
N THR A 137 -33.64 -2.63 -13.56
CA THR A 137 -32.49 -3.34 -12.98
C THR A 137 -32.13 -4.59 -13.80
N SER A 138 -33.12 -5.34 -14.28
CA SER A 138 -32.91 -6.49 -15.16
C SER A 138 -32.22 -6.09 -16.47
N ALA A 139 -32.68 -5.02 -17.13
CA ALA A 139 -32.06 -4.50 -18.34
C ALA A 139 -30.60 -4.04 -18.09
N GLN A 140 -30.34 -3.35 -16.97
CA GLN A 140 -28.99 -2.95 -16.56
C GLN A 140 -28.07 -4.16 -16.40
N ILE A 141 -28.49 -5.19 -15.67
CA ILE A 141 -27.68 -6.40 -15.45
C ILE A 141 -27.35 -7.09 -16.79
N ARG A 142 -28.34 -7.21 -17.68
CA ARG A 142 -28.15 -7.84 -19.01
C ARG A 142 -27.16 -7.04 -19.87
N LEU A 143 -27.26 -5.72 -19.89
CA LEU A 143 -26.32 -4.87 -20.63
C LEU A 143 -24.91 -4.88 -20.03
N LEU A 144 -24.78 -4.86 -18.70
CA LEU A 144 -23.49 -4.95 -18.01
C LEU A 144 -22.80 -6.29 -18.29
N ALA A 145 -23.57 -7.39 -18.34
CA ALA A 145 -23.06 -8.70 -18.73
C ALA A 145 -22.60 -8.71 -20.20
N ALA A 146 -23.39 -8.16 -21.11
CA ALA A 146 -23.04 -8.04 -22.53
C ALA A 146 -21.75 -7.21 -22.74
N LEU A 147 -21.58 -6.12 -22.00
CA LEU A 147 -20.39 -5.28 -22.07
C LEU A 147 -19.09 -6.02 -21.70
N ARG A 148 -19.17 -7.03 -20.83
CA ARG A 148 -18.02 -7.89 -20.51
C ARG A 148 -17.54 -8.68 -21.72
N HIS A 149 -18.46 -9.11 -22.58
CA HIS A 149 -18.13 -9.83 -23.82
C HIS A 149 -17.65 -8.88 -24.91
N ALA A 150 -18.19 -7.67 -24.99
CA ALA A 150 -17.75 -6.64 -25.94
C ALA A 150 -16.36 -6.07 -25.63
N GLY A 151 -15.80 -6.35 -24.45
CA GLY A 151 -14.47 -5.88 -24.04
C GLY A 151 -13.32 -6.33 -24.96
N ASP A 152 -13.52 -7.38 -25.75
CA ASP A 152 -12.51 -7.87 -26.71
C ASP A 152 -12.66 -7.27 -28.11
N GLN A 153 -13.75 -6.54 -28.37
CA GLN A 153 -14.01 -5.91 -29.68
C GLN A 153 -13.18 -4.62 -29.86
N GLU A 154 -12.97 -4.24 -31.13
CA GLU A 154 -12.36 -2.96 -31.49
C GLU A 154 -13.28 -1.78 -31.11
N THR A 155 -12.69 -0.64 -30.76
CA THR A 155 -13.41 0.55 -30.26
C THR A 155 -14.17 1.34 -31.33
N GLY A 156 -14.21 0.84 -32.57
CA GLY A 156 -14.32 1.59 -33.84
C GLY A 156 -15.43 2.64 -33.98
N ASP A 157 -16.41 2.70 -33.07
CA ASP A 157 -17.58 3.57 -33.19
C ASP A 157 -17.65 4.72 -32.17
N LEU A 158 -16.80 4.77 -31.14
CA LEU A 158 -16.85 5.84 -30.13
C LEU A 158 -15.53 6.57 -29.95
N ALA A 159 -15.61 7.89 -29.81
CA ALA A 159 -14.49 8.70 -29.37
C ALA A 159 -14.07 8.31 -27.94
N ALA A 160 -12.78 8.38 -27.66
CA ALA A 160 -12.23 8.04 -26.34
C ALA A 160 -12.90 8.81 -25.19
N MET A 161 -13.25 10.07 -25.43
CA MET A 161 -13.95 10.93 -24.47
C MET A 161 -15.38 10.48 -24.18
N GLU A 162 -16.11 9.99 -25.18
CA GLU A 162 -17.45 9.42 -25.00
C GLU A 162 -17.39 8.12 -24.18
N LEU A 163 -16.37 7.29 -24.42
CA LEU A 163 -16.12 6.07 -23.63
C LEU A 163 -15.79 6.40 -22.17
N LEU A 164 -14.97 7.41 -21.92
CA LEU A 164 -14.63 7.86 -20.57
C LEU A 164 -15.88 8.38 -19.83
N ALA A 165 -16.68 9.22 -20.48
CA ALA A 165 -17.93 9.73 -19.90
C ALA A 165 -18.92 8.58 -19.60
N SER A 166 -19.02 7.61 -20.50
CA SER A 166 -19.86 6.42 -20.29
C SER A 166 -19.37 5.59 -19.11
N ALA A 167 -18.05 5.46 -18.91
CA ALA A 167 -17.48 4.71 -17.78
C ALA A 167 -17.88 5.32 -16.42
N GLU A 168 -17.94 6.64 -16.32
CA GLU A 168 -18.38 7.34 -15.11
C GLU A 168 -19.88 7.18 -14.88
N GLN A 169 -20.69 7.33 -15.93
CA GLN A 169 -22.15 7.16 -15.84
C GLN A 169 -22.54 5.73 -15.45
N VAL A 170 -21.78 4.73 -15.91
CA VAL A 170 -21.99 3.34 -15.48
C VAL A 170 -21.87 3.17 -13.97
N LEU A 171 -21.04 3.97 -13.28
CA LEU A 171 -20.91 3.89 -11.82
C LEU A 171 -22.13 4.41 -11.06
N SER A 172 -23.02 5.21 -11.69
CA SER A 172 -24.26 5.67 -11.05
C SER A 172 -25.44 4.70 -11.24
N LEU A 173 -25.25 3.60 -11.99
CA LEU A 173 -26.27 2.57 -12.15
C LEU A 173 -26.60 1.91 -10.81
N GLY A 174 -27.90 1.71 -10.56
CA GLY A 174 -28.44 1.20 -9.30
C GLY A 174 -28.61 2.24 -8.18
N GLY A 175 -28.26 3.51 -8.42
CA GLY A 175 -28.32 4.58 -7.42
C GLY A 175 -27.17 4.55 -6.41
N ASP A 176 -27.36 5.23 -5.28
CA ASP A 176 -26.34 5.36 -4.23
C ASP A 176 -26.09 4.04 -3.49
N ASN A 177 -27.13 3.22 -3.36
CA ASN A 177 -27.10 1.93 -2.66
C ASN A 177 -27.51 0.80 -3.62
N PRO A 178 -26.68 0.46 -4.63
CA PRO A 178 -26.96 -0.67 -5.51
C PRO A 178 -26.88 -1.99 -4.73
N ASP A 179 -27.55 -3.03 -5.24
CA ASP A 179 -27.28 -4.41 -4.82
C ASP A 179 -25.82 -4.80 -5.10
N ASP A 180 -25.26 -5.71 -4.30
CA ASP A 180 -23.87 -6.16 -4.41
C ASP A 180 -23.56 -6.72 -5.81
N THR A 181 -24.53 -7.43 -6.41
CA THR A 181 -24.38 -7.95 -7.77
C THR A 181 -24.22 -6.82 -8.79
N VAL A 182 -25.03 -5.76 -8.69
CA VAL A 182 -24.96 -4.57 -9.55
C VAL A 182 -23.68 -3.81 -9.30
N LEU A 183 -23.23 -3.67 -8.04
CA LEU A 183 -21.98 -3.01 -7.67
C LEU A 183 -20.75 -3.67 -8.34
N VAL A 184 -20.69 -5.00 -8.30
CA VAL A 184 -19.61 -5.78 -8.94
C VAL A 184 -19.66 -5.65 -10.46
N GLN A 185 -20.86 -5.72 -11.04
CA GLN A 185 -21.05 -5.62 -12.50
C GLN A 185 -20.72 -4.23 -13.03
N ARG A 186 -21.19 -3.16 -12.38
CA ARG A 186 -20.90 -1.77 -12.79
C ARG A 186 -19.41 -1.42 -12.66
N SER A 187 -18.74 -1.91 -11.61
CA SER A 187 -17.30 -1.69 -11.44
C SER A 187 -16.48 -2.39 -12.53
N ALA A 188 -16.86 -3.61 -12.92
CA ALA A 188 -16.22 -4.34 -14.00
C ALA A 188 -16.46 -3.67 -15.37
N ALA A 189 -17.69 -3.20 -15.60
CA ALA A 189 -18.08 -2.50 -16.81
C ALA A 189 -17.36 -1.15 -16.98
N ALA A 190 -17.35 -0.33 -15.93
CA ALA A 190 -16.61 0.94 -15.90
C ALA A 190 -15.11 0.72 -16.14
N ARG A 191 -14.53 -0.36 -15.61
CA ARG A 191 -13.14 -0.73 -15.88
C ARG A 191 -12.90 -1.03 -17.36
N ILE A 192 -13.78 -1.78 -18.02
CA ILE A 192 -13.66 -2.11 -19.45
C ILE A 192 -13.75 -0.84 -20.28
N LEU A 193 -14.76 0.01 -20.05
CA LEU A 193 -14.94 1.27 -20.77
C LEU A 193 -13.75 2.21 -20.58
N ALA A 194 -13.22 2.34 -19.35
CA ALA A 194 -12.04 3.14 -19.08
C ALA A 194 -10.78 2.59 -19.78
N THR A 195 -10.63 1.26 -19.85
CA THR A 195 -9.53 0.65 -20.62
C THR A 195 -9.68 0.94 -22.11
N LYS A 196 -10.88 0.81 -22.66
CA LYS A 196 -11.17 1.12 -24.07
C LYS A 196 -11.02 2.59 -24.41
N ALA A 197 -11.38 3.49 -23.49
CA ALA A 197 -11.12 4.92 -23.64
C ALA A 197 -9.61 5.20 -23.74
N LEU A 198 -8.80 4.57 -22.88
CA LEU A 198 -7.34 4.69 -22.91
C LEU A 198 -6.75 4.09 -24.20
N GLU A 199 -7.20 2.90 -24.62
CA GLU A 199 -6.76 2.25 -25.86
C GLU A 199 -7.09 3.10 -27.10
N ALA A 200 -8.33 3.60 -27.20
CA ALA A 200 -8.75 4.48 -28.28
C ALA A 200 -7.92 5.77 -28.32
N GLY A 201 -7.61 6.36 -27.15
CA GLY A 201 -6.77 7.54 -27.07
C GLY A 201 -5.31 7.27 -27.44
N LEU A 202 -4.80 6.07 -27.15
CA LEU A 202 -3.44 5.64 -27.50
C LEU A 202 -3.29 5.24 -28.97
N ALA A 203 -4.38 4.88 -29.65
CA ALA A 203 -4.36 4.49 -31.06
C ALA A 203 -4.10 5.68 -32.01
N LEU A 204 -4.28 6.92 -31.55
CA LEU A 204 -4.03 8.12 -32.35
C LEU A 204 -2.52 8.45 -32.44
N GLU A 205 -2.09 9.01 -33.58
CA GLU A 205 -0.66 9.20 -33.90
C GLU A 205 0.14 10.01 -32.86
N ARG A 206 -0.42 11.08 -32.27
CA ARG A 206 0.28 11.86 -31.24
C ARG A 206 -0.05 11.43 -29.81
N GLY A 207 -0.90 10.41 -29.64
CA GLY A 207 -1.34 9.87 -28.36
C GLY A 207 -2.54 10.62 -27.77
N LEU A 208 -2.59 10.71 -26.43
CA LEU A 208 -3.76 11.20 -25.70
C LEU A 208 -4.15 12.66 -25.98
N GLU A 209 -3.21 13.51 -26.37
CA GLU A 209 -3.48 14.92 -26.71
C GLU A 209 -4.40 15.05 -27.93
N ASP A 210 -4.20 14.24 -28.98
CA ASP A 210 -5.05 14.25 -30.18
C ASP A 210 -6.45 13.70 -29.89
N ALA A 211 -6.55 12.83 -28.87
CA ALA A 211 -7.83 12.32 -28.39
C ALA A 211 -8.58 13.33 -27.50
N GLY A 212 -7.98 14.50 -27.24
CA GLY A 212 -8.57 15.56 -26.42
C GLY A 212 -8.45 15.35 -24.91
N PHE A 213 -7.56 14.45 -24.45
CA PHE A 213 -7.31 14.31 -23.01
C PHE A 213 -6.48 15.48 -22.49
N THR A 214 -6.90 16.05 -21.36
CA THR A 214 -6.10 16.92 -20.51
C THR A 214 -5.76 16.20 -19.20
N LEU A 215 -5.00 16.84 -18.31
CA LEU A 215 -4.73 16.28 -16.98
C LEU A 215 -6.01 16.08 -16.14
N ALA A 216 -7.08 16.83 -16.40
CA ALA A 216 -8.37 16.62 -15.74
C ALA A 216 -8.99 15.27 -16.15
N GLU A 217 -8.91 14.90 -17.42
CA GLU A 217 -9.37 13.60 -17.92
C GLU A 217 -8.51 12.45 -17.42
N ILE A 218 -7.21 12.67 -17.22
CA ILE A 218 -6.33 11.69 -16.59
C ILE A 218 -6.73 11.46 -15.12
N LEU A 219 -7.03 12.53 -14.39
CA LEU A 219 -7.56 12.42 -13.03
C LEU A 219 -8.87 11.62 -13.03
N ARG A 220 -9.81 11.92 -13.92
CA ARG A 220 -11.05 11.14 -14.10
C ARG A 220 -10.74 9.65 -14.33
N LEU A 221 -9.83 9.33 -15.24
CA LEU A 221 -9.42 7.96 -15.54
C LEU A 221 -8.79 7.23 -14.33
N LEU A 222 -8.03 7.94 -13.50
CA LEU A 222 -7.44 7.41 -12.26
C LEU A 222 -8.49 7.16 -11.17
N HIS A 223 -9.55 7.97 -11.10
CA HIS A 223 -10.65 7.76 -10.16
C HIS A 223 -11.50 6.52 -10.50
N LEU A 224 -11.49 6.08 -11.76
CA LEU A 224 -12.26 4.93 -12.22
C LEU A 224 -11.65 3.59 -11.76
N PRO A 225 -12.48 2.56 -11.50
CA PRO A 225 -12.01 1.23 -11.11
C PRO A 225 -10.99 0.63 -12.09
N GLY A 226 -10.01 -0.08 -11.53
CA GLY A 226 -8.95 -0.73 -12.31
C GLY A 226 -7.81 0.18 -12.78
N ALA A 227 -7.67 1.38 -12.21
CA ALA A 227 -6.56 2.29 -12.50
C ALA A 227 -5.17 1.62 -12.36
N ALA A 228 -4.97 0.79 -11.32
CA ALA A 228 -3.75 0.01 -11.15
C ALA A 228 -3.48 -0.98 -12.30
N GLY A 229 -4.54 -1.56 -12.90
CA GLY A 229 -4.42 -2.47 -14.04
C GLY A 229 -4.04 -1.76 -15.34
N ARG A 230 -4.31 -0.46 -15.44
CA ARG A 230 -3.97 0.40 -16.60
C ARG A 230 -2.65 1.16 -16.42
N ASP A 231 -2.00 1.00 -15.28
CA ASP A 231 -0.91 1.87 -14.82
C ASP A 231 0.29 1.92 -15.78
N ALA A 232 0.68 0.78 -16.36
CA ALA A 232 1.80 0.73 -17.30
C ALA A 232 1.53 1.58 -18.56
N SER A 233 0.38 1.38 -19.21
CA SER A 233 -0.02 2.12 -20.41
C SER A 233 -0.25 3.60 -20.10
N LEU A 234 -0.93 3.89 -18.99
CA LEU A 234 -1.24 5.25 -18.58
C LEU A 234 0.03 6.05 -18.29
N SER A 235 1.00 5.46 -17.58
CA SER A 235 2.26 6.13 -17.22
C SER A 235 3.09 6.56 -18.43
N GLN A 236 3.04 5.81 -19.53
CA GLN A 236 3.74 6.16 -20.78
C GLN A 236 3.00 7.27 -21.53
N ALA A 237 1.67 7.17 -21.55
CA ALA A 237 0.79 8.09 -22.28
C ALA A 237 0.77 9.49 -21.67
N VAL A 238 0.82 9.58 -20.34
CA VAL A 238 0.61 10.82 -19.60
C VAL A 238 1.85 11.72 -19.52
N VAL A 239 3.05 11.24 -19.92
CA VAL A 239 4.31 11.99 -19.74
C VAL A 239 4.26 13.38 -20.41
N LYS A 240 3.75 13.46 -21.65
CA LYS A 240 3.66 14.73 -22.38
C LYS A 240 2.66 15.69 -21.74
N LEU A 241 1.49 15.18 -21.34
CA LEU A 241 0.46 15.96 -20.63
C LEU A 241 0.97 16.49 -19.29
N LEU A 242 1.72 15.67 -18.55
CA LEU A 242 2.35 16.11 -17.30
C LEU A 242 3.41 17.18 -17.54
N ASP A 243 4.25 17.02 -18.56
CA ASP A 243 5.27 18.00 -18.92
C ASP A 243 4.68 19.38 -19.30
N ALA A 244 3.48 19.40 -19.89
CA ALA A 244 2.75 20.63 -20.22
C ALA A 244 1.91 21.19 -19.05
N GLY A 245 1.67 20.39 -18.01
CA GLY A 245 0.83 20.73 -16.88
C GLY A 245 1.46 21.70 -15.88
N THR A 246 0.61 22.35 -15.09
CA THR A 246 1.07 23.14 -13.93
C THR A 246 1.52 22.23 -12.78
N LEU A 247 2.38 22.74 -11.90
CA LEU A 247 2.84 22.00 -10.71
C LEU A 247 1.65 21.50 -9.87
N ALA A 248 0.60 22.31 -9.68
CA ALA A 248 -0.58 21.93 -8.92
C ALA A 248 -1.33 20.73 -9.55
N GLN A 249 -1.48 20.71 -10.88
CA GLN A 249 -2.11 19.60 -11.59
C GLN A 249 -1.26 18.32 -11.51
N GLN A 250 0.07 18.44 -11.66
CA GLN A 250 0.97 17.30 -11.54
C GLN A 250 0.93 16.68 -10.13
N MET A 251 0.87 17.52 -9.10
CA MET A 251 0.73 17.10 -7.70
C MET A 251 -0.60 16.39 -7.44
N GLU A 252 -1.69 16.88 -8.03
CA GLU A 252 -2.98 16.21 -7.89
C GLU A 252 -2.96 14.81 -8.55
N VAL A 253 -2.35 14.70 -9.74
CA VAL A 253 -2.16 13.40 -10.40
C VAL A 253 -1.31 12.47 -9.54
N LEU A 254 -0.23 12.98 -8.93
CA LEU A 254 0.62 12.21 -8.02
C LEU A 254 -0.19 11.62 -6.85
N ARG A 255 -0.96 12.46 -6.14
CA ARG A 255 -1.76 12.06 -4.97
C ARG A 255 -2.82 11.02 -5.31
N VAL A 256 -3.57 11.25 -6.39
CA VAL A 256 -4.61 10.32 -6.84
C VAL A 256 -3.99 9.01 -7.33
N ALA A 257 -2.85 9.05 -8.03
CA ALA A 257 -2.16 7.84 -8.45
C ALA A 257 -1.68 6.99 -7.26
N ILE A 258 -1.15 7.62 -6.20
CA ILE A 258 -0.76 6.93 -4.96
C ILE A 258 -1.97 6.26 -4.30
N SER A 259 -3.06 7.00 -4.11
CA SER A 259 -4.26 6.49 -3.43
C SER A 259 -4.93 5.34 -4.18
N ARG A 260 -4.71 5.26 -5.50
CA ARG A 260 -5.22 4.20 -6.38
C ARG A 260 -4.23 3.06 -6.63
N GLY A 261 -3.03 3.13 -6.06
CA GLY A 261 -1.99 2.11 -6.24
C GLY A 261 -1.34 2.09 -7.64
N SER A 262 -1.48 3.17 -8.42
CA SER A 262 -0.91 3.34 -9.76
C SER A 262 0.55 3.84 -9.66
N THR A 263 1.47 2.93 -9.35
CA THR A 263 2.86 3.27 -8.99
C THR A 263 3.68 3.84 -10.15
N ASN A 264 3.49 3.38 -11.38
CA ASN A 264 4.20 3.90 -12.56
C ASN A 264 3.69 5.30 -12.94
N THR A 265 2.39 5.53 -12.82
CA THR A 265 1.78 6.84 -13.07
C THR A 265 2.22 7.84 -12.01
N ALA A 266 2.24 7.44 -10.73
CA ALA A 266 2.82 8.24 -9.65
C ALA A 266 4.32 8.54 -9.91
N SER A 267 5.06 7.59 -10.49
CA SER A 267 6.46 7.77 -10.89
C SER A 267 6.64 8.77 -12.05
N ALA A 268 5.76 8.73 -13.04
CA ALA A 268 5.74 9.69 -14.14
C ALA A 268 5.41 11.10 -13.62
N ALA A 269 4.37 11.23 -12.78
CA ALA A 269 3.99 12.49 -12.14
C ALA A 269 5.13 13.06 -11.28
N GLY A 270 5.75 12.23 -10.43
CA GLY A 270 6.90 12.63 -9.62
C GLY A 270 8.08 13.10 -10.47
N THR A 271 8.35 12.43 -11.60
CA THR A 271 9.42 12.85 -12.52
C THR A 271 9.11 14.22 -13.16
N ALA A 272 7.87 14.45 -13.60
CA ALA A 272 7.44 15.73 -14.16
C ALA A 272 7.48 16.88 -13.14
N ILE A 273 7.10 16.60 -11.88
CA ILE A 273 7.22 17.56 -10.76
C ILE A 273 8.68 17.98 -10.58
N LEU A 274 9.60 17.02 -10.47
CA LEU A 274 11.02 17.34 -10.29
C LEU A 274 11.58 18.13 -11.47
N LYS A 275 11.18 17.80 -12.71
CA LYS A 275 11.56 18.53 -13.92
C LYS A 275 11.04 19.97 -13.90
N THR A 276 9.76 20.17 -13.59
CA THR A 276 9.13 21.49 -13.48
C THR A 276 9.82 22.34 -12.42
N LEU A 277 10.08 21.76 -11.24
CA LEU A 277 10.82 22.41 -10.17
C LEU A 277 12.22 22.77 -10.64
N THR A 278 12.97 21.87 -11.30
CA THR A 278 14.32 22.19 -11.79
C THR A 278 14.35 23.29 -12.85
N ALA A 279 13.37 23.32 -13.77
CA ALA A 279 13.31 24.27 -14.87
C ALA A 279 13.03 25.70 -14.39
N GLY A 280 12.32 25.85 -13.27
CA GLY A 280 12.10 27.14 -12.61
C GLY A 280 13.37 27.80 -12.05
N PHE A 281 14.47 27.05 -11.87
CA PHE A 281 15.73 27.59 -11.34
C PHE A 281 16.76 27.75 -12.45
N SER A 282 16.82 28.96 -13.02
CA SER A 282 17.95 29.35 -13.87
C SER A 282 19.22 29.53 -13.03
N PRO A 283 20.38 29.01 -13.47
CA PRO A 283 21.66 29.22 -12.78
C PRO A 283 22.02 30.71 -12.78
N GLY A 284 21.67 31.40 -11.69
CA GLY A 284 21.90 32.85 -11.51
C GLY A 284 20.72 33.59 -10.89
N SER A 285 19.51 33.04 -10.96
CA SER A 285 18.31 33.58 -10.32
C SER A 285 17.84 32.62 -9.23
N PHE A 286 18.44 32.71 -8.04
CA PHE A 286 17.92 32.04 -6.85
C PHE A 286 16.72 32.82 -6.32
N THR A 287 15.58 32.69 -6.98
CA THR A 287 14.31 32.96 -6.30
C THR A 287 14.22 31.99 -5.12
N ALA A 288 13.96 32.50 -3.91
CA ALA A 288 13.80 31.67 -2.73
C ALA A 288 12.82 30.52 -3.03
N ALA A 289 13.21 29.29 -2.69
CA ALA A 289 12.32 28.15 -2.88
C ALA A 289 11.04 28.43 -2.07
N SER A 290 9.89 28.41 -2.75
CA SER A 290 8.62 28.52 -2.05
C SER A 290 8.41 27.30 -1.15
N ASP A 291 7.70 27.47 -0.04
CA ASP A 291 7.31 26.35 0.82
C ASP A 291 6.55 25.26 0.02
N ALA A 292 5.74 25.68 -0.95
CA ALA A 292 5.04 24.77 -1.86
C ALA A 292 6.00 23.90 -2.70
N SER A 293 7.20 24.41 -3.04
CA SER A 293 8.22 23.63 -3.74
C SER A 293 8.84 22.55 -2.85
N VAL A 294 9.04 22.85 -1.57
CA VAL A 294 9.55 21.88 -0.58
C VAL A 294 8.51 20.81 -0.30
N ASP A 295 7.25 21.21 -0.16
CA ASP A 295 6.13 20.28 0.04
C ASP A 295 5.94 19.35 -1.17
N ALA A 296 6.09 19.87 -2.38
CA ALA A 296 6.10 19.05 -3.60
C ALA A 296 7.23 18.02 -3.60
N VAL A 297 8.45 18.41 -3.20
CA VAL A 297 9.58 17.46 -3.07
C VAL A 297 9.31 16.42 -1.99
N LYS A 298 8.74 16.83 -0.84
CA LYS A 298 8.32 15.92 0.23
C LYS A 298 7.36 14.85 -0.27
N GLU A 299 6.32 15.22 -1.02
CA GLU A 299 5.37 14.24 -1.57
C GLU A 299 6.04 13.29 -2.56
N VAL A 300 6.91 13.78 -3.45
CA VAL A 300 7.68 12.92 -4.36
C VAL A 300 8.58 11.94 -3.60
N LEU A 301 9.22 12.39 -2.51
CA LEU A 301 10.01 11.55 -1.61
C LEU A 301 9.17 10.47 -0.93
N GLN A 302 7.93 10.78 -0.53
CA GLN A 302 7.02 9.81 0.11
C GLN A 302 6.72 8.63 -0.81
N VAL A 303 6.57 8.88 -2.11
CA VAL A 303 6.37 7.83 -3.13
C VAL A 303 7.64 7.01 -3.36
N GLY A 304 8.82 7.58 -3.13
CA GLY A 304 10.10 6.92 -3.39
C GLY A 304 10.54 6.97 -4.85
N VAL A 305 9.99 7.92 -5.62
CA VAL A 305 10.28 8.06 -7.05
C VAL A 305 11.51 8.95 -7.24
N ARG A 306 12.47 8.49 -8.06
CA ARG A 306 13.68 9.26 -8.41
C ARG A 306 14.39 9.85 -7.17
N LEU A 307 14.49 9.05 -6.10
CA LEU A 307 15.06 9.46 -4.81
C LEU A 307 16.36 10.30 -4.91
N PRO A 308 17.35 9.97 -5.77
CA PRO A 308 18.55 10.80 -5.91
C PRO A 308 18.25 12.23 -6.40
N ALA A 309 17.35 12.39 -7.38
CA ALA A 309 17.00 13.70 -7.92
C ALA A 309 16.18 14.53 -6.93
N ALA A 310 15.26 13.88 -6.21
CA ALA A 310 14.47 14.52 -5.15
C ALA A 310 15.35 14.96 -3.97
N ALA A 311 16.30 14.11 -3.55
CA ALA A 311 17.27 14.45 -2.50
C ALA A 311 18.17 15.64 -2.91
N ALA A 312 18.70 15.62 -4.13
CA ALA A 312 19.50 16.73 -4.66
C ALA A 312 18.72 18.04 -4.74
N LEU A 313 17.42 17.99 -5.10
CA LEU A 313 16.55 19.16 -5.07
C LEU A 313 16.27 19.65 -3.66
N LEU A 314 15.99 18.74 -2.71
CA LEU A 314 15.79 19.10 -1.31
C LEU A 314 17.01 19.83 -0.76
N ARG A 315 18.22 19.31 -1.03
CA ARG A 315 19.48 19.98 -0.68
C ARG A 315 19.56 21.40 -1.26
N ARG A 316 19.19 21.60 -2.52
CA ARG A 316 19.19 22.93 -3.15
C ARG A 316 18.19 23.89 -2.51
N PHE A 317 17.04 23.39 -2.06
CA PHE A 317 16.00 24.21 -1.41
C PHE A 317 16.27 24.46 0.06
N ALA A 318 17.09 23.63 0.71
CA ALA A 318 17.28 23.62 2.15
C ALA A 318 17.70 24.97 2.74
N SER A 319 18.50 25.78 2.03
CA SER A 319 18.92 27.10 2.52
C SER A 319 17.78 28.12 2.60
N SER A 320 16.80 28.04 1.69
CA SER A 320 15.68 29.01 1.60
C SER A 320 14.37 28.52 2.22
N ALA A 321 14.19 27.20 2.34
CA ALA A 321 13.02 26.58 2.95
C ALA A 321 12.77 27.02 4.40
N ARG A 322 11.50 27.10 4.83
CA ARG A 322 11.17 27.20 6.26
C ARG A 322 11.63 25.94 7.01
N ALA A 323 12.02 26.11 8.28
CA ALA A 323 12.56 25.02 9.09
C ALA A 323 11.55 23.87 9.28
N SER A 324 10.26 24.18 9.45
CA SER A 324 9.18 23.20 9.55
C SER A 324 9.08 22.29 8.33
N ASN A 325 8.99 22.88 7.14
CA ASN A 325 8.80 22.13 5.90
C ASN A 325 10.06 21.33 5.54
N LEU A 326 11.24 21.92 5.79
CA LEU A 326 12.51 21.21 5.62
C LEU A 326 12.63 20.02 6.57
N ALA A 327 12.27 20.17 7.85
CA ALA A 327 12.31 19.08 8.83
C ALA A 327 11.41 17.90 8.40
N ASP A 328 10.19 18.20 7.96
CA ASP A 328 9.25 17.20 7.46
C ASP A 328 9.78 16.46 6.22
N ALA A 329 10.29 17.20 5.23
CA ALA A 329 10.87 16.61 4.02
C ALA A 329 12.12 15.77 4.34
N LEU A 330 12.95 16.24 5.27
CA LEU A 330 14.16 15.56 5.74
C LEU A 330 13.82 14.23 6.42
N LEU A 331 12.74 14.18 7.22
CA LEU A 331 12.27 12.94 7.85
C LEU A 331 11.82 11.91 6.82
N VAL A 332 11.05 12.33 5.81
CA VAL A 332 10.64 11.45 4.71
C VAL A 332 11.88 10.93 3.96
N LEU A 333 12.84 11.81 3.64
CA LEU A 333 14.08 11.40 2.99
C LEU A 333 14.85 10.41 3.85
N ALA A 334 15.01 10.65 5.16
CA ALA A 334 15.76 9.78 6.05
C ALA A 334 15.16 8.36 6.18
N GLN A 335 13.84 8.22 6.03
CA GLN A 335 13.16 6.92 6.03
C GLN A 335 13.33 6.14 4.73
N ARG A 336 13.57 6.83 3.60
CA ARG A 336 13.63 6.24 2.25
C ARG A 336 15.04 6.20 1.66
N ALA A 337 15.95 7.02 2.16
CA ALA A 337 17.30 7.19 1.63
C ALA A 337 18.11 5.90 1.75
N GLY A 338 18.73 5.51 0.63
CA GLY A 338 19.80 4.52 0.63
C GLY A 338 21.17 5.19 0.83
N PRO A 339 22.26 4.42 0.82
CA PRO A 339 23.62 4.94 0.97
C PRO A 339 23.98 5.99 -0.11
N GLY A 340 23.38 5.92 -1.30
CA GLY A 340 23.61 6.87 -2.38
C GLY A 340 22.98 8.26 -2.20
N GLN A 341 22.23 8.50 -1.14
CA GLN A 341 21.61 9.80 -0.83
C GLN A 341 22.15 10.41 0.48
N ALA A 342 23.16 9.78 1.10
CA ALA A 342 23.68 10.19 2.40
C ALA A 342 24.24 11.62 2.39
N ASP A 343 24.93 12.01 1.32
CA ASP A 343 25.53 13.36 1.20
C ASP A 343 24.47 14.46 1.05
N ASP A 344 23.42 14.21 0.27
CA ASP A 344 22.33 15.17 0.09
C ASP A 344 21.47 15.29 1.34
N LEU A 345 21.20 14.15 2.01
CA LEU A 345 20.54 14.12 3.31
C LEU A 345 21.33 14.90 4.36
N ARG A 346 22.66 14.72 4.39
CA ARG A 346 23.55 15.44 5.31
C ARG A 346 23.56 16.94 5.04
N ALA A 347 23.70 17.35 3.79
CA ALA A 347 23.69 18.77 3.43
C ALA A 347 22.35 19.46 3.76
N ALA A 348 21.23 18.75 3.58
CA ALA A 348 19.92 19.24 4.01
C ALA A 348 19.80 19.32 5.55
N ALA A 349 20.37 18.35 6.27
CA ALA A 349 20.44 18.36 7.73
C ALA A 349 21.32 19.49 8.28
N ASP A 350 22.47 19.76 7.66
CA ASP A 350 23.35 20.91 7.99
C ASP A 350 22.61 22.24 7.81
N SER A 351 21.86 22.36 6.71
CA SER A 351 21.05 23.54 6.43
C SER A 351 19.92 23.71 7.46
N LEU A 352 19.28 22.62 7.90
CA LEU A 352 18.28 22.69 8.97
C LEU A 352 18.93 23.05 10.32
N GLY A 353 20.08 22.44 10.65
CA GLY A 353 20.83 22.69 11.88
C GLY A 353 21.26 24.15 12.02
N SER A 354 21.71 24.77 10.93
CA SER A 354 22.17 26.17 10.91
C SER A 354 21.04 27.21 10.99
N LYS A 355 19.79 26.85 10.69
CA LYS A 355 18.65 27.78 10.77
C LYS A 355 18.27 28.19 12.20
N GLY A 356 18.61 27.38 13.21
CA GLY A 356 18.32 27.67 14.61
C GLY A 356 16.83 27.69 15.03
N ALA A 357 15.89 27.55 14.11
CA ALA A 357 14.44 27.64 14.36
C ALA A 357 13.79 26.33 14.86
N PHE A 358 14.49 25.55 15.68
CA PHE A 358 13.97 24.29 16.24
C PHE A 358 12.90 24.50 17.31
N SER A 359 12.78 25.70 17.87
CA SER A 359 11.74 26.07 18.83
C SER A 359 10.35 26.12 18.18
N GLU A 360 10.28 26.43 16.88
CA GLU A 360 9.04 26.52 16.09
C GLU A 360 8.50 25.14 15.68
N LEU A 361 9.34 24.10 15.75
CA LEU A 361 8.95 22.74 15.36
C LEU A 361 7.98 22.13 16.38
N SER A 362 7.03 21.35 15.87
CA SER A 362 6.11 20.59 16.69
C SER A 362 6.83 19.47 17.43
N GLN A 363 6.29 19.08 18.60
CA GLN A 363 6.83 17.98 19.39
C GLN A 363 7.00 16.67 18.58
N PRO A 364 6.00 16.22 17.78
CA PRO A 364 6.13 15.00 16.98
C PRO A 364 7.31 15.04 16.00
N VAL A 365 7.55 16.19 15.35
CA VAL A 365 8.66 16.37 14.40
C VAL A 365 10.01 16.31 15.13
N LEU A 366 10.15 16.97 16.28
CA LEU A 366 11.37 16.93 17.08
C LEU A 366 11.70 15.50 17.56
N LEU A 367 10.68 14.77 18.03
CA LEU A 367 10.84 13.37 18.43
C LEU A 367 11.24 12.48 17.25
N GLN A 368 10.58 12.63 16.10
CA GLN A 368 10.91 11.87 14.90
C GLN A 368 12.32 12.18 14.39
N LEU A 369 12.78 13.43 14.46
CA LEU A 369 14.15 13.81 14.08
C LEU A 369 15.19 13.15 14.99
N ALA A 370 14.93 13.12 16.30
CA ALA A 370 15.79 12.42 17.25
C ALA A 370 15.84 10.91 16.96
N LEU A 371 14.69 10.28 16.75
CA LEU A 371 14.62 8.85 16.46
C LEU A 371 15.30 8.51 15.13
N ALA A 372 15.11 9.34 14.10
CA ALA A 372 15.74 9.17 12.81
C ALA A 372 17.27 9.35 12.90
N SER A 373 17.75 10.36 13.63
CA SER A 373 19.19 10.59 13.80
C SER A 373 19.88 9.46 14.56
N SER A 374 19.18 8.78 15.48
CA SER A 374 19.70 7.59 16.15
C SER A 374 19.96 6.40 15.20
N LYS A 375 19.39 6.41 14.00
CA LYS A 375 19.52 5.35 12.98
C LYS A 375 20.36 5.77 11.78
N ASN A 376 20.49 7.07 11.51
CA ASN A 376 21.16 7.59 10.31
C ASN A 376 22.16 8.70 10.67
N GLU A 377 23.44 8.46 10.41
CA GLU A 377 24.55 9.39 10.70
C GLU A 377 24.53 10.66 9.84
N ALA A 378 23.83 10.63 8.69
CA ALA A 378 23.65 11.84 7.87
C ALA A 378 22.85 12.92 8.62
N LEU A 379 22.09 12.55 9.67
CA LEU A 379 21.32 13.47 10.50
C LEU A 379 22.08 13.94 11.75
N ASP A 380 23.37 13.65 11.88
CA ASP A 380 24.19 14.16 12.98
C ASP A 380 24.10 15.70 13.20
N PRO A 381 24.01 16.54 12.14
CA PRO A 381 23.93 18.00 12.30
C PRO A 381 22.70 18.51 13.06
N VAL A 382 21.61 17.73 13.09
CA VAL A 382 20.37 18.13 13.78
C VAL A 382 20.34 17.70 15.25
N VAL A 383 21.26 16.85 15.71
CA VAL A 383 21.23 16.26 17.05
C VAL A 383 21.33 17.32 18.16
N ALA A 384 22.35 18.17 18.13
CA ALA A 384 22.55 19.19 19.16
C ALA A 384 21.47 20.30 19.16
N PRO A 385 21.03 20.84 18.00
CA PRO A 385 19.92 21.79 17.96
C PRO A 385 18.60 21.21 18.48
N VAL A 386 18.28 19.95 18.12
CA VAL A 386 17.10 19.26 18.66
C VAL A 386 17.20 19.13 20.17
N ALA A 387 18.32 18.64 20.70
CA ALA A 387 18.52 18.47 22.15
C ALA A 387 18.40 19.79 22.94
N THR A 388 18.91 20.90 22.37
CA THR A 388 18.83 22.22 22.99
C THR A 388 17.40 22.76 22.99
N SER A 389 16.70 22.65 21.86
CA SER A 389 15.31 23.11 21.73
C SER A 389 14.36 22.35 22.66
N VAL A 390 14.46 21.02 22.69
CA VAL A 390 13.57 20.16 23.49
C VAL A 390 13.79 20.31 24.99
N ALA A 391 15.01 20.62 25.44
CA ALA A 391 15.35 20.71 26.87
C ALA A 391 14.42 21.64 27.66
N SER A 392 14.04 22.77 27.06
CA SER A 392 13.13 23.75 27.67
C SER A 392 11.65 23.34 27.68
N ARG A 393 11.27 22.32 26.90
CA ARG A 393 9.88 21.91 26.64
C ARG A 393 9.53 20.53 27.21
N LEU A 394 10.49 19.79 27.76
CA LEU A 394 10.30 18.40 28.21
C LEU A 394 9.19 18.24 29.26
N THR A 395 8.92 19.27 30.07
CA THR A 395 7.86 19.25 31.09
C THR A 395 6.46 19.13 30.49
N GLU A 396 6.28 19.58 29.25
CA GLU A 396 5.00 19.55 28.52
C GLU A 396 4.76 18.21 27.81
N TRP A 397 5.80 17.40 27.61
CA TRP A 397 5.74 16.19 26.79
C TRP A 397 5.20 14.98 27.59
N PRO A 398 4.56 13.98 26.96
CA PRO A 398 4.28 12.69 27.58
C PRO A 398 5.57 11.99 28.04
N GLY A 399 5.54 11.38 29.22
CA GLY A 399 6.73 10.75 29.82
C GLY A 399 7.41 9.72 28.90
N GLY A 400 6.62 8.86 28.23
CA GLY A 400 7.17 7.88 27.28
C GLY A 400 7.85 8.50 26.06
N ASP A 401 7.37 9.65 25.57
CA ASP A 401 8.02 10.37 24.46
C ASP A 401 9.34 11.00 24.90
N VAL A 402 9.40 11.54 26.12
CA VAL A 402 10.66 12.01 26.72
C VAL A 402 11.66 10.86 26.84
N VAL A 403 11.25 9.69 27.32
CA VAL A 403 12.14 8.51 27.40
C VAL A 403 12.67 8.10 26.03
N LYS A 404 11.80 8.01 25.01
CA LYS A 404 12.20 7.68 23.63
C LYS A 404 13.22 8.69 23.08
N LEU A 405 12.99 9.98 23.32
CA LEU A 405 13.92 11.06 22.96
C LEU A 405 15.28 10.87 23.66
N LEU A 406 15.30 10.61 24.97
CA LEU A 406 16.53 10.41 25.73
C LEU A 406 17.33 9.20 25.27
N LEU A 407 16.66 8.09 24.96
CA LEU A 407 17.27 6.90 24.37
C LEU A 407 17.85 7.17 22.98
N ALA A 408 17.16 7.95 22.16
CA ALA A 408 17.65 8.36 20.85
C ALA A 408 18.93 9.22 20.98
N MET A 409 18.92 10.19 21.89
CA MET A 409 20.06 11.06 22.19
C MET A 409 21.23 10.30 22.82
N ALA A 410 20.97 9.26 23.62
CA ALA A 410 21.99 8.42 24.22
C ALA A 410 22.88 7.73 23.17
N ARG A 411 22.28 7.30 22.04
CA ARG A 411 23.00 6.70 20.91
C ARG A 411 23.91 7.69 20.18
N ARG A 412 23.63 9.00 20.31
CA ARG A 412 24.36 10.09 19.68
C ARG A 412 25.04 11.02 20.69
N ARG A 413 25.31 10.53 21.90
CA ARG A 413 25.84 11.34 23.02
C ARG A 413 27.14 12.09 22.71
N ALA A 414 27.97 11.56 21.80
CA ALA A 414 29.24 12.16 21.40
C ALA A 414 29.07 13.47 20.61
N LEU A 415 27.89 13.68 20.01
CA LEU A 415 27.58 14.86 19.20
C LEU A 415 26.92 15.99 20.01
N LEU A 416 26.54 15.71 21.26
CA LEU A 416 25.95 16.70 22.14
C LEU A 416 27.03 17.60 22.72
N SER A 417 26.89 18.92 22.56
CA SER A 417 27.71 19.89 23.28
C SER A 417 27.51 19.75 24.79
N GLY A 418 28.49 20.17 25.59
CA GLY A 418 28.40 20.12 27.05
C GLY A 418 27.17 20.88 27.57
N GLU A 419 26.89 22.04 26.98
CA GLU A 419 25.72 22.87 27.28
C GLU A 419 24.40 22.17 26.93
N ALA A 420 24.28 21.60 25.72
CA ALA A 420 23.08 20.89 25.31
C ALA A 420 22.82 19.64 26.19
N ARG A 421 23.88 18.92 26.57
CA ARG A 421 23.78 17.76 27.47
C ARG A 421 23.30 18.17 28.86
N GLU A 422 23.80 19.27 29.39
CA GLU A 422 23.43 19.79 30.70
C GLU A 422 22.00 20.33 30.71
N ALA A 423 21.60 21.09 29.70
CA ALA A 423 20.22 21.55 29.52
C ALA A 423 19.25 20.37 29.41
N LEU A 424 19.59 19.36 28.59
CA LEU A 424 18.79 18.15 28.44
C LEU A 424 18.67 17.37 29.76
N ARG A 425 19.76 17.30 30.55
CA ARG A 425 19.75 16.68 31.89
C ARG A 425 18.79 17.40 32.83
N GLN A 426 18.90 18.72 32.95
CA GLN A 426 18.06 19.52 33.84
C GLN A 426 16.58 19.42 33.44
N GLY A 427 16.27 19.56 32.15
CA GLY A 427 14.91 19.41 31.63
C GLY A 427 14.34 18.00 31.86
N ALA A 428 15.14 16.95 31.64
CA ALA A 428 14.72 15.57 31.86
C ALA A 428 14.45 15.27 33.33
N GLU A 429 15.30 15.77 34.23
CA GLU A 429 15.09 15.62 35.67
C GLU A 429 13.81 16.34 36.13
N ALA A 430 13.58 17.57 35.67
CA ALA A 430 12.38 18.33 36.00
C ALA A 430 11.10 17.65 35.45
N ALA A 431 11.16 17.09 34.25
CA ALA A 431 10.01 16.45 33.61
C ALA A 431 9.69 15.06 34.18
N LEU A 432 10.70 14.22 34.42
CA LEU A 432 10.49 12.79 34.69
C LEU A 432 10.47 12.43 36.17
N LYS A 433 11.26 13.09 37.05
CA LYS A 433 11.25 12.80 38.49
C LYS A 433 9.85 12.82 39.12
N PRO A 434 9.00 13.84 38.89
CA PRO A 434 7.64 13.85 39.45
C PRO A 434 6.68 12.84 38.80
N ARG A 435 7.10 12.17 37.72
CA ARG A 435 6.26 11.30 36.88
C ARG A 435 6.72 9.85 36.84
N LEU A 436 7.73 9.46 37.62
CA LEU A 436 8.28 8.10 37.61
C LEU A 436 7.18 7.04 37.81
N GLY A 437 6.30 7.24 38.80
CA GLY A 437 5.14 6.37 39.08
C GLY A 437 4.01 6.38 38.05
N LYS A 438 4.16 7.13 36.95
CA LYS A 438 3.21 7.14 35.83
C LYS A 438 3.82 6.55 34.55
N LEU A 439 5.10 6.19 34.57
CA LEU A 439 5.77 5.61 33.41
C LEU A 439 5.35 4.14 33.26
N SER A 440 5.25 3.68 32.01
CA SER A 440 5.12 2.25 31.77
C SER A 440 6.41 1.53 32.20
N PRO A 441 6.36 0.22 32.52
CA PRO A 441 7.58 -0.53 32.85
C PRO A 441 8.64 -0.48 31.73
N ASP A 442 8.21 -0.48 30.47
CA ASP A 442 9.09 -0.33 29.31
C ASP A 442 9.78 1.05 29.30
N ASP A 443 9.02 2.11 29.57
CA ASP A 443 9.55 3.48 29.63
C ASP A 443 10.48 3.66 30.84
N LEU A 444 10.15 3.07 31.99
CA LEU A 444 11.02 3.12 33.18
C LEU A 444 12.34 2.38 32.92
N ALA A 445 12.28 1.22 32.28
CA ALA A 445 13.47 0.50 31.85
C ALA A 445 14.30 1.30 30.84
N GLY A 446 13.63 1.91 29.86
CA GLY A 446 14.24 2.81 28.89
C GLY A 446 14.92 4.03 29.54
N LEU A 447 14.31 4.59 30.57
CA LEU A 447 14.86 5.72 31.32
C LEU A 447 16.16 5.35 32.04
N VAL A 448 16.19 4.19 32.72
CA VAL A 448 17.41 3.69 33.39
C VAL A 448 18.55 3.53 32.38
N LEU A 449 18.27 2.94 31.21
CA LEU A 449 19.27 2.77 30.15
C LEU A 449 19.74 4.10 29.56
N ALA A 450 18.82 5.04 29.31
CA ALA A 450 19.17 6.36 28.81
C ALA A 450 20.03 7.15 29.81
N ALA A 451 19.63 7.17 31.09
CA ALA A 451 20.36 7.86 32.14
C ALA A 451 21.76 7.27 32.35
N LEU A 452 21.92 5.94 32.29
CA LEU A 452 23.23 5.30 32.31
C LEU A 452 24.09 5.75 31.12
N ALA A 453 23.55 5.71 29.90
CA ALA A 453 24.29 6.05 28.71
C ALA A 453 24.79 7.51 28.70
N HIS A 454 24.05 8.42 29.32
CA HIS A 454 24.45 9.82 29.48
C HIS A 454 25.31 10.09 30.73
N GLY A 455 25.37 9.15 31.68
CA GLY A 455 26.08 9.33 32.95
C GLY A 455 25.32 10.19 33.97
N TRP A 456 23.99 10.25 33.88
CA TRP A 456 23.15 11.06 34.77
C TRP A 456 22.80 10.31 36.06
N ALA A 457 23.75 10.28 37.00
CA ALA A 457 23.66 9.51 38.23
C ALA A 457 22.37 9.77 39.02
N ALA A 458 22.00 11.05 39.24
CA ALA A 458 20.84 11.41 40.03
C ALA A 458 19.51 10.92 39.43
N LEU A 459 19.33 11.06 38.11
CA LEU A 459 18.12 10.56 37.43
C LEU A 459 18.09 9.03 37.39
N ARG A 460 19.25 8.40 37.15
CA ARG A 460 19.39 6.94 37.16
C ARG A 460 19.04 6.38 38.53
N GLU A 461 19.55 6.96 39.62
CA GLU A 461 19.28 6.51 40.99
C GLU A 461 17.80 6.61 41.34
N ALA A 462 17.16 7.74 41.03
CA ALA A 462 15.72 7.91 41.25
C ALA A 462 14.89 6.91 40.44
N ALA A 463 15.23 6.67 39.17
CA ALA A 463 14.55 5.71 38.31
C ALA A 463 14.76 4.26 38.80
N VAL A 464 15.98 3.92 39.24
CA VAL A 464 16.29 2.59 39.80
C VAL A 464 15.57 2.40 41.13
N GLU A 465 15.58 3.37 42.04
CA GLU A 465 14.87 3.28 43.32
C GLU A 465 13.37 3.04 43.10
N HIS A 466 12.76 3.76 42.17
CA HIS A 466 11.37 3.55 41.82
C HIS A 466 11.13 2.18 41.18
N LEU A 467 11.97 1.74 40.23
CA LEU A 467 11.89 0.39 39.65
C LEU A 467 12.02 -0.69 40.73
N LEU A 468 12.92 -0.51 41.70
CA LEU A 468 13.09 -1.42 42.83
C LEU A 468 11.83 -1.51 43.71
N SER A 469 11.06 -0.41 43.83
CA SER A 469 9.78 -0.42 44.54
C SER A 469 8.67 -1.17 43.78
N GLU A 470 8.78 -1.27 42.45
CA GLU A 470 7.82 -1.97 41.59
C GLU A 470 8.26 -3.39 41.17
N LEU A 471 9.45 -3.83 41.61
CA LEU A 471 10.02 -5.15 41.27
C LEU A 471 9.06 -6.34 41.41
N PRO A 472 8.22 -6.43 42.46
CA PRO A 472 7.30 -7.55 42.62
C PRO A 472 6.35 -7.70 41.43
N ASP A 473 5.98 -6.60 40.78
CA ASP A 473 5.03 -6.57 39.69
C ASP A 473 5.65 -6.36 38.31
N PHE A 474 6.92 -5.95 38.25
CA PHE A 474 7.60 -5.56 37.02
C PHE A 474 7.70 -6.69 35.97
N PRO A 475 7.49 -6.41 34.67
CA PRO A 475 7.57 -7.42 33.61
C PRO A 475 9.00 -7.93 33.41
N ALA A 476 9.13 -9.22 33.03
CA ALA A 476 10.42 -9.89 32.97
C ALA A 476 11.34 -9.34 31.87
N LYS A 477 10.82 -9.06 30.66
CA LYS A 477 11.66 -8.58 29.55
C LYS A 477 12.33 -7.24 29.84
N PRO A 478 11.62 -6.20 30.28
CA PRO A 478 12.24 -4.90 30.60
C PRO A 478 13.18 -5.00 31.79
N LEU A 479 12.85 -5.83 32.79
CA LEU A 479 13.75 -6.08 33.92
C LEU A 479 15.09 -6.67 33.47
N LEU A 480 15.06 -7.62 32.53
CA LEU A 480 16.28 -8.25 32.00
C LEU A 480 17.16 -7.22 31.29
N LEU A 481 16.56 -6.29 30.55
CA LEU A 481 17.30 -5.24 29.85
C LEU A 481 18.03 -4.31 30.82
N VAL A 482 17.42 -3.95 31.96
CA VAL A 482 18.05 -3.06 32.96
C VAL A 482 18.95 -3.77 33.94
N THR A 483 18.80 -5.08 34.14
CA THR A 483 19.56 -5.84 35.15
C THR A 483 21.07 -5.56 35.05
N PRO A 484 21.75 -5.69 33.89
CA PRO A 484 23.18 -5.39 33.79
C PRO A 484 23.57 -3.97 34.21
N THR A 485 22.68 -3.01 33.98
CA THR A 485 22.88 -1.59 34.37
C THR A 485 22.78 -1.42 35.88
N ILE A 486 21.83 -2.11 36.51
CA ILE A 486 21.65 -2.04 37.96
C ILE A 486 22.79 -2.76 38.69
N LEU A 487 23.32 -3.84 38.10
CA LEU A 487 24.50 -4.52 38.63
C LEU A 487 25.74 -3.61 38.69
N GLN A 488 25.83 -2.63 37.79
CA GLN A 488 26.90 -1.63 37.81
C GLN A 488 26.66 -0.48 38.79
N ALA A 489 25.45 -0.35 39.36
CA ALA A 489 25.08 0.76 40.24
C ALA A 489 25.51 0.56 41.70
N GLY A 490 25.70 -0.69 42.16
CA GLY A 490 26.16 -0.99 43.51
C GLY A 490 25.70 -2.36 44.04
N ALA A 491 26.35 -2.82 45.12
CA ALA A 491 26.07 -4.14 45.72
C ALA A 491 24.64 -4.25 46.28
N LEU A 492 24.12 -3.19 46.91
CA LEU A 492 22.78 -3.18 47.52
C LEU A 492 21.67 -3.28 46.46
N GLN A 493 21.80 -2.55 45.35
CA GLN A 493 20.85 -2.61 44.25
C GLN A 493 20.93 -3.95 43.53
N THR A 494 22.13 -4.50 43.39
CA THR A 494 22.38 -5.85 42.86
C THR A 494 21.63 -6.91 43.65
N GLU A 495 21.73 -6.90 44.98
CA GLU A 495 21.02 -7.81 45.87
C GLU A 495 19.50 -7.73 45.70
N LYS A 496 18.94 -6.52 45.65
CA LYS A 496 17.50 -6.33 45.47
C LYS A 496 17.00 -6.83 44.12
N VAL A 497 17.67 -6.50 43.01
CA VAL A 497 17.22 -6.94 41.67
C VAL A 497 17.36 -8.44 41.51
N LEU A 498 18.54 -9.00 41.79
CA LEU A 498 18.79 -10.44 41.65
C LEU A 498 17.95 -11.27 42.62
N GLY A 499 17.65 -10.74 43.81
CA GLY A 499 16.75 -11.36 44.78
C GLY A 499 15.28 -11.38 44.36
N ALA A 500 14.83 -10.44 43.52
CA ALA A 500 13.44 -10.38 43.04
C ALA A 500 13.15 -11.30 41.85
N TRP A 501 14.17 -11.63 41.06
CA TRP A 501 14.04 -12.48 39.87
C TRP A 501 13.35 -13.84 40.08
N PRO A 502 13.59 -14.59 41.19
CA PRO A 502 12.83 -15.81 41.46
C PRO A 502 11.32 -15.62 41.46
N GLN A 503 10.82 -14.51 42.00
CA GLN A 503 9.39 -14.18 42.04
C GLN A 503 8.88 -13.79 40.65
N VAL A 504 9.63 -12.96 39.92
CA VAL A 504 9.32 -12.57 38.54
C VAL A 504 9.24 -13.80 37.63
N LEU A 505 10.21 -14.72 37.74
CA LEU A 505 10.23 -15.96 36.97
C LEU A 505 9.11 -16.92 37.36
N ALA A 506 8.70 -16.97 38.62
CA ALA A 506 7.59 -17.82 39.06
C ALA A 506 6.24 -17.34 38.54
N ARG A 507 5.99 -16.02 38.55
CA ARG A 507 4.78 -15.40 37.95
C ARG A 507 4.73 -15.63 36.46
N GLY A 508 5.88 -15.47 35.80
CA GLY A 508 6.13 -15.99 34.47
C GLY A 508 5.69 -17.44 34.43
N ASP A 509 6.47 -18.40 34.93
CA ASP A 509 6.18 -19.84 34.78
C ASP A 509 4.68 -20.25 34.93
N ALA A 510 3.96 -19.67 35.88
CA ALA A 510 2.52 -19.87 36.06
C ALA A 510 1.65 -19.43 34.86
N ALA A 511 1.86 -18.23 34.30
CA ALA A 511 1.05 -17.76 33.18
C ALA A 511 1.33 -18.54 31.86
N PHE A 512 2.49 -19.18 31.73
CA PHE A 512 2.86 -19.96 30.53
C PHE A 512 2.23 -21.33 30.62
N ALA A 513 2.25 -21.93 31.82
CA ALA A 513 1.48 -23.12 32.10
C ALA A 513 -0.02 -22.89 31.84
N ALA A 514 -0.56 -21.72 32.21
CA ALA A 514 -1.94 -21.36 31.91
C ALA A 514 -2.22 -21.20 30.40
N ALA A 515 -1.35 -20.50 29.66
CA ALA A 515 -1.47 -20.36 28.21
C ALA A 515 -1.35 -21.70 27.47
N GLN A 516 -0.43 -22.56 27.90
CA GLN A 516 -0.26 -23.90 27.34
C GLN A 516 -1.46 -24.80 27.65
N ALA A 517 -2.04 -24.69 28.85
CA ALA A 517 -3.28 -25.40 29.21
C ALA A 517 -4.47 -24.91 28.35
N ALA A 518 -4.57 -23.62 28.07
CA ALA A 518 -5.60 -23.07 27.20
C ALA A 518 -5.51 -23.59 25.75
N LEU A 519 -4.30 -23.77 25.23
CA LEU A 519 -4.04 -24.38 23.91
C LEU A 519 -4.41 -25.87 23.82
N THR A 520 -4.54 -26.56 24.96
CA THR A 520 -4.93 -27.98 25.00
C THR A 520 -6.44 -28.23 25.06
N LEU A 521 -7.27 -27.18 25.10
CA LEU A 521 -8.73 -27.31 25.07
C LEU A 521 -9.24 -27.54 23.63
N PRO A 522 -10.27 -28.37 23.42
CA PRO A 522 -10.76 -28.75 22.09
C PRO A 522 -11.36 -27.57 21.30
N ALA A 523 -11.03 -27.52 20.00
CA ALA A 523 -11.12 -26.38 19.06
C ALA A 523 -12.53 -25.86 18.66
N ASN A 524 -13.57 -26.04 19.47
CA ASN A 524 -14.93 -25.69 19.05
C ASN A 524 -15.29 -24.19 19.13
N ASP A 525 -14.41 -23.31 19.64
CA ASP A 525 -14.63 -21.85 19.74
C ASP A 525 -13.54 -21.02 19.02
N ALA A 526 -12.97 -21.54 17.92
CA ALA A 526 -11.78 -20.98 17.26
C ALA A 526 -11.98 -19.64 16.51
N LEU A 527 -13.21 -19.12 16.37
CA LEU A 527 -13.49 -17.91 15.59
C LEU A 527 -13.34 -16.59 16.37
N ALA A 528 -13.12 -16.64 17.69
CA ALA A 528 -12.92 -15.45 18.54
C ALA A 528 -11.46 -15.22 18.97
N ALA A 529 -10.51 -16.04 18.51
CA ALA A 529 -9.13 -16.06 19.00
C ALA A 529 -8.10 -15.33 18.12
N ASP A 530 -8.44 -15.01 16.85
CA ASP A 530 -7.47 -14.53 15.85
C ASP A 530 -6.95 -13.09 16.15
N ASP A 531 -7.71 -12.27 16.87
CA ASP A 531 -7.30 -10.90 17.22
C ASP A 531 -6.46 -10.79 18.52
N LYS A 532 -6.12 -11.90 19.20
CA LYS A 532 -5.38 -11.89 20.49
C LYS A 532 -3.98 -12.49 20.48
N GLU A 533 -3.52 -13.08 19.37
CA GLU A 533 -2.20 -13.75 19.32
C GLU A 533 -1.00 -12.79 19.37
N ASP A 534 -1.13 -11.56 18.84
CA ASP A 534 -0.01 -10.61 18.78
C ASP A 534 0.32 -9.91 20.11
N SER A 535 -0.60 -9.87 21.07
CA SER A 535 -0.41 -9.10 22.31
C SER A 535 0.06 -9.95 23.51
N SER A 536 -0.16 -11.27 23.50
CA SER A 536 0.05 -12.13 24.69
C SER A 536 1.28 -13.03 24.62
N SER A 537 1.82 -13.29 23.42
CA SER A 537 3.09 -14.02 23.24
C SER A 537 4.33 -13.18 23.65
N GLY A 538 4.12 -11.88 23.89
CA GLY A 538 5.14 -10.86 24.05
C GLY A 538 5.81 -10.72 25.42
N GLU A 539 5.36 -11.36 26.50
CA GLU A 539 5.89 -11.05 27.85
C GLU A 539 7.00 -11.98 28.36
N TRP A 540 7.28 -13.08 27.66
CA TRP A 540 8.10 -14.18 28.15
C TRP A 540 9.59 -14.06 27.82
N LEU A 541 10.48 -14.35 28.78
CA LEU A 541 11.91 -14.48 28.50
C LEU A 541 12.17 -15.71 27.64
N SER A 542 12.90 -15.57 26.53
CA SER A 542 13.39 -16.72 25.76
C SER A 542 14.39 -17.56 26.56
N ALA A 543 14.62 -18.81 26.16
CA ALA A 543 15.62 -19.66 26.80
C ALA A 543 17.03 -19.02 26.80
N ASP A 544 17.42 -18.33 25.72
CA ASP A 544 18.69 -17.60 25.66
C ASP A 544 18.71 -16.37 26.60
N GLN A 545 17.57 -15.71 26.80
CA GLN A 545 17.43 -14.61 27.75
C GLN A 545 17.56 -15.10 29.21
N LEU A 546 17.03 -16.27 29.53
CA LEU A 546 17.25 -16.93 30.83
C LEU A 546 18.73 -17.26 31.05
N MET A 547 19.45 -17.68 30.00
CA MET A 547 20.90 -17.90 30.09
C MET A 547 21.67 -16.60 30.37
N LYS A 548 21.28 -15.48 29.75
CA LYS A 548 21.86 -14.16 30.06
C LYS A 548 21.61 -13.75 31.51
N LEU A 549 20.43 -14.05 32.05
CA LEU A 549 20.11 -13.80 33.46
C LEU A 549 21.00 -14.64 34.40
N ALA A 550 21.16 -15.93 34.12
CA ALA A 550 22.06 -16.78 34.89
C ALA A 550 23.51 -16.27 34.83
N GLN A 551 23.97 -15.84 33.66
CA GLN A 551 25.30 -15.26 33.50
C GLN A 551 25.49 -13.98 34.34
N ALA A 552 24.46 -13.13 34.40
CA ALA A 552 24.47 -11.91 35.21
C ALA A 552 24.59 -12.23 36.72
N GLY A 553 23.86 -13.25 37.19
CA GLY A 553 23.99 -13.75 38.56
C GLY A 553 25.38 -14.31 38.86
N GLN A 554 25.97 -15.07 37.93
CA GLN A 554 27.32 -15.61 38.08
C GLN A 554 28.40 -14.52 38.14
N ALA A 555 28.32 -13.52 37.26
CA ALA A 555 29.25 -12.39 37.27
C ALA A 555 29.20 -11.64 38.61
N SER A 556 28.00 -11.46 39.15
CA SER A 556 27.78 -10.80 40.45
C SER A 556 28.31 -11.61 41.63
N ALA A 557 28.19 -12.94 41.59
CA ALA A 557 28.79 -13.84 42.57
C ALA A 557 30.33 -13.77 42.54
N ALA A 558 30.91 -13.66 41.35
CA ALA A 558 32.36 -13.60 41.16
C ALA A 558 32.97 -12.28 41.64
N SER A 559 32.23 -11.17 41.60
CA SER A 559 32.70 -9.87 42.08
C SER A 559 32.81 -9.75 43.61
N GLY A 560 32.45 -10.79 44.37
CA GLY A 560 32.75 -10.89 45.81
C GLY A 560 31.92 -10.00 46.75
N SER A 561 30.91 -9.29 46.24
CA SER A 561 30.04 -8.44 47.06
C SER A 561 29.04 -9.24 47.92
N THR A 562 28.70 -10.44 47.49
CA THR A 562 27.77 -11.36 48.17
C THR A 562 28.20 -12.80 47.91
N GLY A 563 28.17 -13.65 48.94
CA GLY A 563 28.60 -15.06 48.80
C GLY A 563 27.76 -15.81 47.77
N ALA A 564 28.37 -16.74 47.03
CA ALA A 564 27.72 -17.49 45.96
C ALA A 564 26.39 -18.18 46.36
N ALA A 565 26.22 -18.49 47.65
CA ALA A 565 24.99 -19.05 48.22
C ALA A 565 23.77 -18.09 48.14
N SER A 566 23.99 -16.77 48.20
CA SER A 566 22.92 -15.77 48.14
C SER A 566 22.14 -15.80 46.83
N TRP A 567 22.75 -16.31 45.75
CA TRP A 567 22.16 -16.38 44.41
C TRP A 567 21.59 -17.75 44.06
N GLN A 568 21.67 -18.73 44.95
CA GLN A 568 21.10 -20.06 44.72
C GLN A 568 19.60 -20.00 44.35
N PRO A 569 18.73 -19.18 44.99
CA PRO A 569 17.32 -19.09 44.62
C PRO A 569 17.10 -18.63 43.16
N LEU A 570 17.95 -17.73 42.65
CA LEU A 570 17.92 -17.29 41.26
C LEU A 570 18.24 -18.45 40.31
N PHE A 571 19.32 -19.18 40.57
CA PHE A 571 19.71 -20.31 39.72
C PHE A 571 18.71 -21.46 39.76
N GLU A 572 18.08 -21.72 40.89
CA GLU A 572 16.97 -22.69 41.00
C GLU A 572 15.77 -22.27 40.16
N ALA A 573 15.35 -21.01 40.24
CA ALA A 573 14.25 -20.49 39.45
C ALA A 573 14.55 -20.55 37.94
N VAL A 574 15.74 -20.12 37.52
CA VAL A 574 16.16 -20.20 36.11
C VAL A 574 16.24 -21.65 35.64
N GLY A 575 16.80 -22.55 36.45
CA GLY A 575 16.90 -23.98 36.14
C GLY A 575 15.54 -24.64 35.96
N LYS A 576 14.56 -24.29 36.80
CA LYS A 576 13.17 -24.78 36.70
C LYS A 576 12.47 -24.31 35.41
N VAL A 577 12.64 -23.05 35.01
CA VAL A 577 12.03 -22.55 33.76
C VAL A 577 12.75 -23.14 32.54
N LEU A 578 14.08 -23.25 32.58
CA LEU A 578 14.87 -23.86 31.51
C LEU A 578 14.56 -25.34 31.32
N GLU A 579 14.21 -26.10 32.36
CA GLU A 579 13.80 -27.52 32.25
C GLU A 579 12.75 -27.73 31.15
N ARG A 580 11.79 -26.79 31.04
CA ARG A 580 10.70 -26.86 30.05
C ARG A 580 11.08 -26.30 28.68
N ARG A 581 12.09 -25.44 28.62
CA ARG A 581 12.43 -24.61 27.42
C ARG A 581 13.84 -24.81 26.90
N VAL A 582 14.58 -25.77 27.44
CA VAL A 582 15.95 -26.10 27.02
C VAL A 582 16.02 -26.45 25.52
N ALA A 583 14.91 -26.97 24.97
CA ALA A 583 14.75 -27.24 23.55
C ALA A 583 14.78 -25.97 22.66
N GLU A 584 14.48 -24.80 23.21
CA GLU A 584 14.46 -23.54 22.47
C GLU A 584 15.82 -22.83 22.45
N LEU A 585 16.82 -23.33 23.20
CA LEU A 585 18.12 -22.70 23.27
C LEU A 585 18.82 -22.66 21.91
N SER A 586 19.37 -21.50 21.56
CA SER A 586 20.30 -21.39 20.44
C SER A 586 21.57 -22.22 20.67
N ALA A 587 22.38 -22.42 19.62
CA ALA A 587 23.68 -23.07 19.76
C ALA A 587 24.60 -22.35 20.78
N ASN A 588 24.53 -21.01 20.82
CA ASN A 588 25.25 -20.22 21.81
C ASN A 588 24.70 -20.44 23.22
N GLY A 589 23.37 -20.45 23.39
CA GLY A 589 22.73 -20.73 24.68
C GLY A 589 23.10 -22.12 25.23
N ARG A 590 23.14 -23.14 24.37
CA ARG A 590 23.59 -24.50 24.75
C ARG A 590 25.07 -24.53 25.16
N ALA A 591 25.94 -23.83 24.44
CA ALA A 591 27.36 -23.72 24.80
C ALA A 591 27.54 -23.04 26.17
N GLN A 592 26.81 -21.94 26.40
CA GLN A 592 26.79 -21.23 27.69
C GLN A 592 26.26 -22.13 28.81
N LEU A 593 25.16 -22.84 28.59
CA LEU A 593 24.61 -23.78 29.57
C LEU A 593 25.61 -24.90 29.90
N SER A 594 26.24 -25.49 28.90
CA SER A 594 27.27 -26.51 29.09
C SER A 594 28.45 -25.98 29.93
N ALA A 595 28.90 -24.76 29.66
CA ALA A 595 29.97 -24.11 30.42
C ALA A 595 29.59 -23.92 31.89
N GLN A 596 28.38 -23.42 32.18
CA GLN A 596 27.91 -23.24 33.55
C GLN A 596 27.74 -24.57 34.29
N LEU A 597 27.22 -25.61 33.62
CA LEU A 597 27.04 -26.94 34.21
C LEU A 597 28.39 -27.61 34.53
N LYS A 598 29.44 -27.37 33.74
CA LYS A 598 30.80 -27.88 33.99
C LYS A 598 31.49 -27.16 35.15
N ALA A 599 31.22 -25.86 35.32
CA ALA A 599 31.83 -25.06 36.36
C ALA A 599 31.43 -25.53 37.78
N GLY A 600 30.29 -26.21 37.94
CA GLY A 600 29.85 -26.75 39.23
C GLY A 600 29.26 -25.70 40.19
N TRP A 601 29.10 -24.47 39.73
CA TRP A 601 28.43 -23.38 40.44
C TRP A 601 27.48 -22.63 39.50
N GLY A 602 26.58 -21.79 40.04
CA GLY A 602 25.48 -21.21 39.27
C GLY A 602 24.45 -22.26 38.87
N LEU A 603 24.12 -22.36 37.58
CA LEU A 603 23.25 -23.44 37.08
C LEU A 603 23.84 -24.85 37.29
N GLY A 604 25.15 -24.99 37.48
CA GLY A 604 25.77 -26.27 37.85
C GLY A 604 25.50 -26.73 39.29
N ALA A 605 24.95 -25.85 40.14
CA ALA A 605 24.59 -26.13 41.53
C ALA A 605 23.06 -26.16 41.76
N CYS A 606 22.25 -25.99 40.72
CA CYS A 606 20.79 -26.05 40.85
C CYS A 606 20.28 -27.49 40.97
N SER A 607 19.12 -27.68 41.59
CA SER A 607 18.45 -28.99 41.72
C SER A 607 18.17 -29.68 40.39
N LYS A 608 18.06 -28.91 39.30
CA LYS A 608 17.79 -29.38 37.93
C LYS A 608 19.05 -29.69 37.11
N THR A 609 20.25 -29.64 37.72
CA THR A 609 21.53 -29.84 37.03
C THR A 609 21.61 -31.19 36.29
N SER A 610 21.15 -32.28 36.92
CA SER A 610 21.17 -33.62 36.32
C SER A 610 20.27 -33.70 35.08
N PHE A 611 19.05 -33.17 35.16
CA PHE A 611 18.14 -33.08 34.03
C PHE A 611 18.74 -32.25 32.89
N LEU A 612 19.21 -31.04 33.18
CA LEU A 612 19.78 -30.15 32.15
C LEU A 612 21.01 -30.76 31.47
N ARG A 613 21.88 -31.48 32.21
CA ARG A 613 23.00 -32.23 31.64
C ARG A 613 22.53 -33.36 30.73
N THR A 614 21.55 -34.15 31.19
CA THR A 614 21.00 -35.27 30.41
C THR A 614 20.35 -34.76 29.12
N THR A 615 19.49 -33.75 29.20
CA THR A 615 18.79 -33.19 28.03
C THR A 615 19.75 -32.56 27.01
N LEU A 616 20.82 -31.91 27.50
CA LEU A 616 21.87 -31.36 26.63
C LEU A 616 22.75 -32.46 25.99
N ALA A 617 23.01 -33.56 26.70
CA ALA A 617 23.80 -34.69 26.20
C ALA A 617 23.02 -35.61 25.25
N MET A 618 21.71 -35.78 25.48
CA MET A 618 20.85 -36.60 24.62
C MET A 618 20.64 -35.99 23.23
N GLY A 619 21.08 -34.74 23.00
CA GLY A 619 21.01 -34.11 21.69
C GLY A 619 19.61 -34.17 21.09
N MET A 620 18.54 -34.17 21.93
CA MET A 620 17.13 -34.36 21.53
C MET A 620 16.55 -33.19 20.70
N ILE A 621 17.42 -32.47 20.00
CA ILE A 621 17.13 -31.52 18.95
C ILE A 621 18.07 -31.85 17.79
N GLY A 622 18.05 -33.10 17.34
CA GLY A 622 18.23 -33.36 15.92
C GLY A 622 17.16 -32.52 15.23
N GLY A 623 17.59 -31.55 14.43
CA GLY A 623 16.67 -30.64 13.77
C GLY A 623 15.54 -31.43 13.13
N SER A 624 14.31 -31.18 13.60
CA SER A 624 13.12 -31.48 12.81
C SER A 624 13.17 -30.54 11.61
N GLY A 625 14.03 -30.89 10.65
CA GLY A 625 13.82 -30.57 9.25
C GLY A 625 12.54 -31.28 8.84
N VAL A 626 11.40 -30.72 9.24
CA VAL A 626 10.23 -30.73 8.39
C VAL A 626 10.65 -29.91 7.18
N SER A 627 11.27 -30.61 6.22
CA SER A 627 11.32 -30.21 4.84
C SER A 627 9.87 -30.02 4.40
N SER A 628 9.35 -28.81 4.56
CA SER A 628 8.39 -28.30 3.60
C SER A 628 9.12 -28.29 2.26
N SER A 629 8.76 -29.22 1.38
CA SER A 629 9.16 -29.17 -0.02
C SER A 629 8.38 -28.03 -0.70
N GLY A 630 8.64 -26.80 -0.27
CA GLY A 630 8.40 -25.58 -1.03
C GLY A 630 9.74 -25.16 -1.60
N ALA A 631 9.95 -25.44 -2.89
CA ALA A 631 11.18 -25.12 -3.60
C ALA A 631 11.42 -23.60 -3.64
N VAL A 632 12.12 -23.06 -2.63
CA VAL A 632 12.74 -21.74 -2.71
C VAL A 632 14.17 -21.95 -3.18
N ARG A 633 14.37 -21.74 -4.49
CA ARG A 633 15.69 -21.61 -5.10
C ARG A 633 16.38 -20.33 -4.60
N PRO A 634 17.70 -20.34 -4.39
CA PRO A 634 18.46 -19.11 -4.23
C PRO A 634 18.58 -18.41 -5.60
N GLU A 635 17.72 -17.43 -5.85
CA GLU A 635 17.86 -16.49 -6.95
C GLU A 635 18.80 -15.35 -6.56
N THR A 636 20.11 -15.52 -6.78
CA THR A 636 21.00 -14.36 -6.98
C THR A 636 22.17 -14.59 -7.96
N GLU A 637 22.37 -15.79 -8.54
CA GLU A 637 23.45 -16.00 -9.54
C GLU A 637 22.98 -16.32 -10.98
N SER A 638 21.67 -16.45 -11.22
CA SER A 638 21.13 -16.92 -12.51
C SER A 638 20.88 -15.82 -13.56
N ILE A 639 20.81 -14.54 -13.16
CA ILE A 639 20.52 -13.42 -14.08
C ILE A 639 21.77 -13.01 -14.89
N SER A 640 22.97 -13.12 -14.32
CA SER A 640 24.23 -12.77 -15.00
C SER A 640 24.54 -13.72 -16.17
N ARG A 641 24.33 -15.04 -15.99
CA ARG A 641 24.56 -16.03 -17.06
C ARG A 641 23.51 -15.99 -18.17
N ARG A 642 22.24 -15.66 -17.85
CA ARG A 642 21.18 -15.51 -18.88
C ARG A 642 21.36 -14.24 -19.71
N LYS A 643 21.82 -13.13 -19.14
CA LYS A 643 22.15 -11.91 -19.93
C LYS A 643 23.33 -12.14 -20.87
N LYS A 644 24.38 -12.85 -20.43
CA LYS A 644 25.55 -13.16 -21.26
C LYS A 644 25.20 -14.09 -22.45
N LYS A 645 24.36 -15.11 -22.23
CA LYS A 645 23.90 -16.02 -23.30
C LYS A 645 22.96 -15.34 -24.31
N LYS A 646 22.13 -14.38 -23.87
CA LYS A 646 21.24 -13.60 -24.75
C LYS A 646 22.03 -12.56 -25.58
N GLN A 647 23.13 -12.03 -25.05
CA GLN A 647 24.05 -11.15 -25.78
C GLN A 647 24.89 -11.90 -26.82
N GLU A 648 25.35 -13.12 -26.52
CA GLU A 648 26.02 -13.97 -27.51
C GLU A 648 25.10 -14.44 -28.63
N LEU A 649 23.83 -14.76 -28.33
CA LEU A 649 22.85 -15.11 -29.37
C LEU A 649 22.55 -13.91 -30.29
N LYS A 650 22.39 -12.70 -29.75
CA LYS A 650 22.22 -11.48 -30.57
C LYS A 650 23.45 -11.17 -31.42
N LYS A 651 24.67 -11.39 -30.90
CA LYS A 651 25.91 -11.25 -31.68
C LYS A 651 26.06 -12.29 -32.80
N LYS A 652 25.55 -13.52 -32.60
CA LYS A 652 25.54 -14.55 -33.65
C LYS A 652 24.47 -14.30 -34.71
N GLN A 653 23.31 -13.72 -34.35
CA GLN A 653 22.27 -13.35 -35.31
C GLN A 653 22.62 -12.10 -36.13
N ALA A 654 23.43 -11.18 -35.62
CA ALA A 654 23.89 -10.01 -36.39
C ALA A 654 25.11 -10.30 -37.30
N ARG A 655 25.64 -11.53 -37.28
CA ARG A 655 26.76 -11.99 -38.13
C ARG A 655 26.32 -12.98 -39.22
N ARG A 656 25.04 -13.32 -39.24
CA ARG A 656 24.35 -13.95 -40.36
C ARG A 656 23.54 -12.88 -41.04
#